data_AF-A0A848U122-F1
#
_entry.id   AF-A0A848U122-F1
#
_cell.length_a   1.000
_cell.length_b   1.000
_cell.length_c   1.000
_cell.angle_alpha   90.00
_cell.angle_beta   90.00
_cell.angle_gamma   90.00
#
_symmetry.space_group_name_H-M   'P 1'
#
loop_
_entity.id
_entity.type
_entity.pdbx_description
1 polymer ?
#
loop_
_entity_poly.entity_id
_entity_poly.type
_entity_poly.pdbx_seq_one_letter_code
_entity_poly.pdbx_strand_id
1 'polypeptide(L)'
;MASRIKMFNEINLDDIPLVGGKNASLGEMYNKLTSKGVNVPNGFATTSNAFWDYLTENGLQKPLSNLMDQLDRTHFSNLGSIGEKARKLILNGEFSSDFSEEIINAYKGLSRNDLSSVAVRSSATAEDLPEASFAGQHDTFLNIKGEESLLQAVKKCFASLYTNRAIKYREDKGFQHHDIALSVGVQLMVRADKGCSGVGFTIEPESGFENVILLSGVWGLGENIVQGVVNPDEFYVFKPTLQLGKNPIIQKKLGDKKLTMIYGEMESGNPTRNIDTPLAKQQQFVISDEEVVKLGNWAFLIEEHYEKAMDIEWAKDGVTNELFIIQARPETVHYAGNKNFIVEYMLLEKGKLVAEGNAVGSKIMVGNARLLESPKDAVDLNFDSIIVTDNITPDWDPLLKQIGGIITNKGGRTSHAAIVARELGVPAIVGCGNATARIAEGSVITLSCAQGKTGYVYKGKLPFKTQEIDVGNIKMPKTEAKLILADPERAFQLSFYPNNGVGLLRMEFIITHMVKVHPMALVAYDMIEDVSVREKIEELTIAYPEKKDYFIDKLSQGIATIAASFYPKEVIVRLSDFKTNEYANLIGGTDFEPQEENPMLGFRGASRYYSDLYKDGFALECLAIKKVREDMALNNLKVMVPFCRTVEEGKQV
;
A
#
# COMPACT_ATOMS: atom_id res chain seq x y z
N MET A 1 11.55 -38.83 18.91
CA MET A 1 12.06 -37.45 18.99
C MET A 1 11.02 -36.54 18.35
N ALA A 2 10.85 -35.31 18.86
CA ALA A 2 9.97 -34.34 18.20
C ALA A 2 10.62 -33.90 16.87
N SER A 3 9.82 -33.67 15.82
CA SER A 3 10.35 -33.31 14.51
C SER A 3 11.05 -31.94 14.55
N ARG A 4 12.28 -31.85 14.01
CA ARG A 4 13.05 -30.60 13.89
C ARG A 4 12.71 -29.82 12.61
N ILE A 5 12.11 -30.49 11.64
CA ILE A 5 11.65 -29.91 10.37
C ILE A 5 10.20 -30.31 10.10
N LYS A 6 9.44 -29.40 9.51
CA LYS A 6 8.11 -29.68 8.94
C LYS A 6 8.01 -29.11 7.54
N MET A 7 7.47 -29.87 6.60
CA MET A 7 7.16 -29.37 5.27
C MET A 7 5.93 -28.45 5.34
N PHE A 8 5.80 -27.48 4.42
CA PHE A 8 4.63 -26.57 4.44
C PHE A 8 3.30 -27.31 4.33
N ASN A 9 3.25 -28.45 3.64
CA ASN A 9 2.06 -29.30 3.57
C ASN A 9 1.71 -30.05 4.88
N GLU A 10 2.54 -29.92 5.92
CA GLU A 10 2.34 -30.52 7.25
C GLU A 10 2.09 -29.48 8.34
N ILE A 11 2.02 -28.19 7.96
CA ILE A 11 1.90 -27.04 8.86
C ILE A 11 0.51 -26.41 8.75
N ASN A 12 -0.10 -26.09 9.88
CA ASN A 12 -1.35 -25.32 9.98
C ASN A 12 -1.26 -24.25 11.09
N LEU A 13 -2.33 -23.50 11.33
CA LEU A 13 -2.35 -22.45 12.36
C LEU A 13 -2.18 -22.96 13.80
N ASP A 14 -2.50 -24.22 14.10
CA ASP A 14 -2.27 -24.78 15.44
C ASP A 14 -0.77 -25.00 15.72
N ASP A 15 0.07 -24.98 14.69
CA ASP A 15 1.53 -25.12 14.78
C ASP A 15 2.26 -23.79 15.10
N ILE A 16 1.57 -22.67 15.33
CA ILE A 16 2.22 -21.38 15.69
C ILE A 16 3.27 -21.52 16.81
N PRO A 17 3.03 -22.25 17.93
CA PRO A 17 4.04 -22.45 18.97
C PRO A 17 5.29 -23.22 18.51
N LEU A 18 5.18 -23.97 17.40
CA LEU A 18 6.26 -24.77 16.84
C LEU A 18 7.00 -24.05 15.72
N VAL A 19 6.31 -23.36 14.82
CA VAL A 19 6.94 -22.78 13.61
C VAL A 19 6.84 -21.25 13.52
N GLY A 20 6.24 -20.61 14.52
CA GLY A 20 5.98 -19.18 14.48
C GLY A 20 4.87 -18.79 13.50
N GLY A 21 4.44 -17.53 13.62
CA GLY A 21 3.27 -17.00 12.92
C GLY A 21 3.34 -17.05 11.40
N LYS A 22 4.46 -16.58 10.83
CA LYS A 22 4.66 -16.48 9.38
C LYS A 22 4.67 -17.86 8.72
N ASN A 23 5.40 -18.81 9.30
CA ASN A 23 5.46 -20.16 8.74
C ASN A 23 4.14 -20.91 8.92
N ALA A 24 3.44 -20.71 10.04
CA ALA A 24 2.10 -21.27 10.26
C ALA A 24 1.10 -20.74 9.22
N SER A 25 1.11 -19.42 8.96
CA SER A 25 0.30 -18.78 7.93
C SER A 25 0.63 -19.33 6.52
N LEU A 26 1.91 -19.46 6.18
CA LEU A 26 2.35 -20.04 4.90
C LEU A 26 1.89 -21.49 4.72
N GLY A 27 2.06 -22.33 5.74
CA GLY A 27 1.59 -23.71 5.73
C GLY A 27 0.08 -23.82 5.61
N GLU A 28 -0.65 -23.01 6.36
CA GLU A 28 -2.12 -22.94 6.30
C GLU A 28 -2.59 -22.59 4.88
N MET A 29 -2.05 -21.51 4.28
CA MET A 29 -2.39 -21.14 2.91
C MET A 29 -2.02 -22.24 1.91
N TYR A 30 -0.82 -22.82 2.03
CA TYR A 30 -0.37 -23.88 1.14
C TYR A 30 -1.32 -25.09 1.19
N ASN A 31 -1.80 -25.47 2.37
CA ASN A 31 -2.69 -26.61 2.56
C ASN A 31 -4.14 -26.33 2.14
N LYS A 32 -4.67 -25.15 2.45
CA LYS A 32 -6.10 -24.86 2.31
C LYS A 32 -6.47 -24.14 1.02
N LEU A 33 -5.53 -23.37 0.45
CA LEU A 33 -5.82 -22.45 -0.66
C LEU A 33 -5.19 -22.86 -1.99
N THR A 34 -4.14 -23.69 -1.99
CA THR A 34 -3.56 -24.22 -3.23
C THR A 34 -4.58 -25.00 -4.07
N SER A 35 -5.41 -25.82 -3.42
CA SER A 35 -6.50 -26.54 -4.09
C SER A 35 -7.61 -25.63 -4.64
N LYS A 36 -7.72 -24.40 -4.11
CA LYS A 36 -8.62 -23.34 -4.59
C LYS A 36 -7.95 -22.43 -5.64
N GLY A 37 -6.72 -22.75 -6.07
CA GLY A 37 -5.99 -22.05 -7.13
C GLY A 37 -5.08 -20.92 -6.67
N VAL A 38 -4.88 -20.71 -5.37
CA VAL A 38 -3.89 -19.75 -4.84
C VAL A 38 -2.50 -20.37 -4.89
N ASN A 39 -1.59 -19.81 -5.67
CA ASN A 39 -0.23 -20.34 -5.75
C ASN A 39 0.62 -19.83 -4.59
N VAL A 40 1.10 -20.74 -3.75
CA VAL A 40 2.06 -20.45 -2.68
C VAL A 40 3.36 -21.20 -2.98
N PRO A 41 4.53 -20.54 -3.00
CA PRO A 41 5.79 -21.25 -3.25
C PRO A 41 6.05 -22.30 -2.17
N ASN A 42 6.42 -23.50 -2.59
CA ASN A 42 6.67 -24.61 -1.69
C ASN A 42 7.91 -24.36 -0.80
N GLY A 43 7.96 -25.02 0.34
CA GLY A 43 9.00 -24.83 1.34
C GLY A 43 8.87 -25.77 2.54
N PHE A 44 9.71 -25.53 3.53
CA PHE A 44 9.69 -26.17 4.83
C PHE A 44 10.06 -25.16 5.92
N ALA A 45 9.80 -25.51 7.18
CA ALA A 45 10.23 -24.73 8.33
C ALA A 45 10.99 -25.60 9.33
N THR A 46 12.01 -25.04 9.97
CA THR A 46 12.56 -25.61 11.20
C THR A 46 11.57 -25.39 12.35
N THR A 47 11.56 -26.25 13.35
CA THR A 47 10.69 -26.09 14.52
C THR A 47 11.41 -25.38 15.67
N SER A 48 10.65 -24.88 16.64
CA SER A 48 11.18 -24.32 17.89
C SER A 48 12.05 -25.34 18.64
N ASN A 49 11.73 -26.63 18.55
CA ASN A 49 12.56 -27.71 19.08
C ASN A 49 13.94 -27.75 18.44
N ALA A 50 14.05 -27.50 17.13
CA ALA A 50 15.35 -27.44 16.45
C ALA A 50 16.23 -26.31 17.00
N PHE A 51 15.64 -25.17 17.32
CA PHE A 51 16.35 -24.06 17.97
C PHE A 51 16.78 -24.42 19.39
N TRP A 52 15.90 -25.04 20.18
CA TRP A 52 16.24 -25.47 21.55
C TRP A 52 17.32 -26.56 21.60
N ASP A 53 17.23 -27.53 20.70
CA ASP A 53 18.22 -28.59 20.52
C ASP A 53 19.57 -27.98 20.15
N TYR A 54 19.60 -27.05 19.19
CA TYR A 54 20.81 -26.32 18.82
C TYR A 54 21.47 -25.62 20.01
N LEU A 55 20.69 -24.90 20.84
CA LEU A 55 21.22 -24.25 22.04
C LEU A 55 21.73 -25.24 23.07
N THR A 56 21.09 -26.41 23.19
CA THR A 56 21.44 -27.46 24.16
C THR A 56 22.71 -28.20 23.74
N GLU A 57 22.78 -28.64 22.49
CA GLU A 57 23.93 -29.35 21.89
C GLU A 57 25.21 -28.51 21.96
N ASN A 58 25.08 -27.18 21.82
CA ASN A 58 26.21 -26.24 21.90
C ASN A 58 26.44 -25.65 23.31
N GLY A 59 25.63 -26.02 24.32
CA GLY A 59 25.75 -25.50 25.68
C GLY A 59 25.55 -23.98 25.81
N LEU A 60 24.75 -23.37 24.92
CA LEU A 60 24.63 -21.91 24.77
C LEU A 60 23.60 -21.26 25.71
N GLN A 61 22.67 -22.03 26.27
CA GLN A 61 21.58 -21.50 27.12
C GLN A 61 22.10 -20.67 28.30
N LYS A 62 23.03 -21.22 29.09
CA LYS A 62 23.62 -20.50 30.25
C LYS A 62 24.45 -19.28 29.83
N PRO A 63 25.38 -19.37 28.85
CA PRO A 63 26.08 -18.19 28.33
C PRO A 63 25.16 -17.06 27.86
N LEU A 64 24.08 -17.39 27.14
CA LEU A 64 23.13 -16.40 26.66
C LEU A 64 22.34 -15.76 27.81
N SER A 65 21.87 -16.55 28.77
CA SER A 65 21.18 -16.02 29.97
C SER A 65 22.09 -15.05 30.73
N ASN A 66 23.33 -15.46 31.03
CA ASN A 66 24.29 -14.63 31.76
C ASN A 66 24.61 -13.31 31.03
N LEU A 67 24.59 -13.31 29.69
CA LEU A 67 24.76 -12.08 28.91
C LEU A 67 23.52 -11.17 29.00
N MET A 68 22.32 -11.75 28.91
CA MET A 68 21.08 -10.97 29.04
C MET A 68 20.90 -10.41 30.46
N ASP A 69 21.39 -11.09 31.49
CA ASP A 69 21.37 -10.58 32.88
C ASP A 69 22.24 -9.34 33.09
N GLN A 70 23.25 -9.14 32.23
CA GLN A 70 24.11 -7.96 32.24
C GLN A 70 23.48 -6.77 31.49
N LEU A 71 22.32 -6.94 30.85
CA LEU A 71 21.67 -5.90 30.07
C LEU A 71 21.25 -4.73 30.97
N ASP A 72 21.69 -3.52 30.62
CA ASP A 72 21.19 -2.30 31.24
C ASP A 72 19.76 -2.05 30.78
N ARG A 73 18.80 -2.44 31.59
CA ARG A 73 17.36 -2.29 31.31
C ARG A 73 16.83 -0.87 31.50
N THR A 74 17.64 0.04 32.01
CA THR A 74 17.23 1.43 32.26
C THR A 74 17.58 2.35 31.11
N HIS A 75 18.83 2.29 30.62
CA HIS A 75 19.30 3.16 29.54
C HIS A 75 19.69 2.40 28.27
N PHE A 76 19.72 1.06 28.30
CA PHE A 76 20.16 0.21 27.19
C PHE A 76 21.55 0.56 26.65
N SER A 77 22.40 1.16 27.49
CA SER A 77 23.71 1.69 27.10
C SER A 77 24.67 0.62 26.55
N ASN A 78 24.51 -0.63 27.00
CA ASN A 78 25.32 -1.78 26.60
C ASN A 78 24.62 -2.74 25.62
N LEU A 79 23.41 -2.40 25.14
CA LEU A 79 22.59 -3.24 24.26
C LEU A 79 23.35 -3.69 23.00
N GLY A 80 24.08 -2.78 22.36
CA GLY A 80 24.84 -3.09 21.16
C GLY A 80 25.92 -4.14 21.39
N SER A 81 26.67 -4.01 22.49
CA SER A 81 27.73 -4.96 22.85
C SER A 81 27.17 -6.33 23.25
N ILE A 82 26.10 -6.35 24.04
CA ILE A 82 25.44 -7.60 24.46
C ILE A 82 24.84 -8.33 23.26
N GLY A 83 24.12 -7.61 22.40
CA GLY A 83 23.55 -8.17 21.18
C GLY A 83 24.62 -8.75 20.27
N GLU A 84 25.73 -8.04 20.05
CA GLU A 84 26.84 -8.55 19.24
C GLU A 84 27.48 -9.82 19.84
N LYS A 85 27.72 -9.85 21.15
CA LYS A 85 28.27 -11.02 21.86
C LYS A 85 27.31 -12.22 21.76
N ALA A 86 26.01 -12.00 21.97
CA ALA A 86 25.00 -13.04 21.85
C ALA A 86 24.94 -13.61 20.42
N ARG A 87 24.94 -12.75 19.39
CA ARG A 87 24.99 -13.19 18.00
C ARG A 87 26.25 -13.97 17.68
N LYS A 88 27.42 -13.54 18.17
CA LYS A 88 28.68 -14.28 18.02
C LYS A 88 28.63 -15.68 18.66
N LEU A 89 28.04 -15.81 19.84
CA LEU A 89 27.85 -17.13 20.47
C LEU A 89 27.00 -18.05 19.60
N ILE A 90 25.89 -17.56 19.07
CA ILE A 90 25.02 -18.32 18.17
C ILE A 90 25.75 -18.69 16.88
N LEU A 91 26.48 -17.76 16.26
CA LEU A 91 27.17 -18.01 14.99
C LEU A 91 28.34 -19.01 15.13
N ASN A 92 28.99 -19.05 16.29
CA ASN A 92 30.11 -19.97 16.58
C ASN A 92 29.66 -21.40 16.93
N GLY A 93 28.39 -21.62 17.25
CA GLY A 93 27.88 -22.97 17.46
C GLY A 93 27.86 -23.78 16.16
N GLU A 94 27.85 -25.10 16.27
CA GLU A 94 27.80 -26.04 15.14
C GLU A 94 26.46 -26.77 15.12
N PHE A 95 25.93 -27.01 13.91
CA PHE A 95 24.79 -27.91 13.76
C PHE A 95 25.29 -29.35 13.86
N SER A 96 24.55 -30.20 14.56
CA SER A 96 24.80 -31.65 14.51
C SER A 96 24.72 -32.17 13.07
N SER A 97 25.43 -33.27 12.80
CA SER A 97 25.37 -33.96 11.50
C SER A 97 23.93 -34.26 11.11
N ASP A 98 23.17 -34.79 12.05
CA ASP A 98 21.80 -35.23 11.85
C ASP A 98 20.88 -34.05 11.47
N PHE A 99 20.98 -32.93 12.19
CA PHE A 99 20.18 -31.74 11.88
C PHE A 99 20.58 -31.09 10.55
N SER A 100 21.89 -31.09 10.23
CA SER A 100 22.38 -30.59 8.94
C SER A 100 21.85 -31.44 7.79
N GLU A 101 21.88 -32.77 7.93
CA GLU A 101 21.34 -33.71 6.94
C GLU A 101 19.83 -33.55 6.77
N GLU A 102 19.07 -33.36 7.85
CA GLU A 102 17.62 -33.10 7.78
C GLU A 102 17.32 -31.84 6.93
N ILE A 103 18.04 -30.72 7.16
CA ILE A 103 17.87 -29.49 6.39
C ILE A 103 18.22 -29.71 4.91
N ILE A 104 19.34 -30.39 4.65
CA ILE A 104 19.82 -30.66 3.28
C ILE A 104 18.83 -31.57 2.54
N ASN A 105 18.31 -32.61 3.19
CA ASN A 105 17.34 -33.53 2.61
C ASN A 105 16.02 -32.82 2.29
N ALA A 106 15.53 -31.96 3.20
CA ALA A 106 14.35 -31.14 2.94
C ALA A 106 14.58 -30.17 1.76
N TYR A 107 15.76 -29.52 1.70
CA TYR A 107 16.15 -28.64 0.60
C TYR A 107 16.21 -29.36 -0.75
N LYS A 108 16.85 -30.55 -0.80
CA LYS A 108 16.87 -31.41 -1.99
C LYS A 108 15.47 -31.82 -2.42
N GLY A 109 14.59 -32.11 -1.46
CA GLY A 109 13.19 -32.46 -1.72
C GLY A 109 12.37 -31.35 -2.37
N LEU A 110 12.73 -30.07 -2.19
CA LEU A 110 12.08 -28.93 -2.85
C LEU A 110 12.43 -28.81 -4.34
N SER A 111 13.54 -29.42 -4.77
CA SER A 111 14.16 -29.22 -6.07
C SER A 111 14.07 -30.48 -6.93
N ARG A 112 13.31 -30.45 -8.03
CA ARG A 112 13.36 -31.54 -9.03
C ARG A 112 14.61 -31.52 -9.91
N ASN A 113 15.36 -30.41 -9.92
CA ASN A 113 16.60 -30.19 -10.68
C ASN A 113 17.52 -29.28 -9.85
N ASP A 114 18.68 -29.78 -9.39
CA ASP A 114 19.74 -29.30 -8.47
C ASP A 114 20.11 -27.78 -8.32
N LEU A 115 19.28 -26.81 -8.69
CA LEU A 115 19.66 -25.39 -8.78
C LEU A 115 18.61 -24.39 -8.27
N SER A 116 17.63 -24.84 -7.48
CA SER A 116 16.58 -23.95 -6.97
C SER A 116 17.11 -23.05 -5.85
N SER A 117 17.04 -21.73 -6.04
CA SER A 117 17.34 -20.77 -4.97
C SER A 117 16.18 -20.67 -3.98
N VAL A 118 16.50 -20.40 -2.72
CA VAL A 118 15.52 -20.28 -1.63
C VAL A 118 15.64 -18.96 -0.88
N ALA A 119 14.51 -18.48 -0.39
CA ALA A 119 14.41 -17.46 0.65
C ALA A 119 14.50 -18.16 2.00
N VAL A 120 15.32 -17.61 2.90
CA VAL A 120 15.45 -18.08 4.28
C VAL A 120 14.97 -16.95 5.18
N ARG A 121 13.85 -17.19 5.88
CA ARG A 121 13.12 -16.19 6.67
C ARG A 121 12.96 -16.67 8.10
N SER A 122 13.21 -15.79 9.03
CA SER A 122 12.91 -15.98 10.45
C SER A 122 11.39 -15.87 10.72
N SER A 123 10.87 -16.75 11.58
CA SER A 123 9.56 -16.62 12.20
C SER A 123 9.63 -16.95 13.69
N ALA A 124 9.40 -15.96 14.55
CA ALA A 124 9.44 -16.18 16.00
C ALA A 124 8.08 -16.67 16.52
N THR A 125 8.10 -17.47 17.58
CA THR A 125 6.88 -18.03 18.20
C THR A 125 6.00 -17.00 18.90
N ALA A 126 6.52 -15.79 19.13
CA ALA A 126 5.83 -14.68 19.77
C ALA A 126 5.47 -13.53 18.82
N GLU A 127 5.66 -13.69 17.50
CA GLU A 127 5.45 -12.62 16.50
C GLU A 127 3.98 -12.17 16.33
N ASP A 128 3.01 -12.99 16.73
CA ASP A 128 1.59 -12.82 16.35
C ASP A 128 0.66 -12.42 17.50
N LEU A 129 1.19 -11.91 18.62
CA LEU A 129 0.30 -11.35 19.65
C LEU A 129 -0.44 -10.13 19.08
N PRO A 130 -1.75 -9.95 19.35
CA PRO A 130 -2.58 -8.89 18.74
C PRO A 130 -2.04 -7.45 18.91
N GLU A 131 -1.17 -7.22 19.88
CA GLU A 131 -0.53 -5.94 20.18
C GLU A 131 0.95 -5.87 19.76
N ALA A 132 1.43 -6.85 18.99
CA ALA A 132 2.85 -7.10 18.75
C ALA A 132 3.19 -7.22 17.26
N SER A 133 3.29 -6.09 16.55
CA SER A 133 3.86 -6.05 15.20
C SER A 133 5.40 -6.18 15.28
N PHE A 134 5.94 -7.36 14.97
CA PHE A 134 7.39 -7.59 14.80
C PHE A 134 7.88 -7.25 13.38
N ALA A 135 7.21 -6.34 12.68
CA ALA A 135 7.50 -6.04 11.28
C ALA A 135 8.98 -5.64 11.05
N GLY A 136 9.66 -6.38 10.18
CA GLY A 136 11.03 -6.12 9.75
C GLY A 136 12.13 -6.27 10.82
N GLN A 137 11.87 -6.95 11.96
CA GLN A 137 12.83 -7.04 13.08
C GLN A 137 13.94 -8.07 12.91
N HIS A 138 13.75 -9.01 11.98
CA HIS A 138 14.58 -10.19 11.82
C HIS A 138 15.07 -10.33 10.38
N ASP A 139 16.21 -11.03 10.22
CA ASP A 139 16.92 -11.09 8.96
C ASP A 139 16.21 -12.01 7.95
N THR A 140 16.03 -11.50 6.73
CA THR A 140 15.61 -12.29 5.57
C THR A 140 16.78 -12.39 4.60
N PHE A 141 17.12 -13.61 4.21
CA PHE A 141 18.18 -13.88 3.25
C PHE A 141 17.56 -14.39 1.94
N LEU A 142 17.84 -13.68 0.85
CA LEU A 142 17.28 -13.97 -0.47
C LEU A 142 18.33 -14.62 -1.38
N ASN A 143 17.87 -15.38 -2.37
CA ASN A 143 18.72 -16.01 -3.40
C ASN A 143 19.82 -16.93 -2.84
N ILE A 144 19.50 -17.69 -1.80
CA ILE A 144 20.44 -18.67 -1.22
C ILE A 144 20.46 -19.92 -2.09
N LYS A 145 21.67 -20.38 -2.43
CA LYS A 145 21.90 -21.56 -3.28
C LYS A 145 22.97 -22.47 -2.67
N GLY A 146 22.71 -23.77 -2.70
CA GLY A 146 23.64 -24.77 -2.20
C GLY A 146 23.53 -24.98 -0.70
N GLU A 147 23.98 -26.17 -0.29
CA GLU A 147 23.81 -26.71 1.07
C GLU A 147 24.51 -25.85 2.13
N GLU A 148 25.77 -25.52 1.91
CA GLU A 148 26.57 -24.75 2.87
C GLU A 148 25.99 -23.34 3.10
N SER A 149 25.64 -22.65 2.02
CA SER A 149 25.04 -21.31 2.11
C SER A 149 23.68 -21.34 2.80
N LEU A 150 22.89 -22.40 2.61
CA LEU A 150 21.62 -22.59 3.30
C LEU A 150 21.83 -22.77 4.81
N LEU A 151 22.73 -23.66 5.22
CA LEU A 151 23.02 -23.86 6.65
C LEU A 151 23.51 -22.56 7.31
N GLN A 152 24.37 -21.80 6.63
CA GLN A 152 24.82 -20.50 7.12
C GLN A 152 23.67 -19.49 7.24
N ALA A 153 22.76 -19.44 6.26
CA ALA A 153 21.60 -18.56 6.33
C ALA A 153 20.65 -18.93 7.47
N VAL A 154 20.38 -20.24 7.69
CA VAL A 154 19.55 -20.72 8.82
C VAL A 154 20.19 -20.32 10.15
N LYS A 155 21.50 -20.47 10.30
CA LYS A 155 22.23 -20.08 11.51
C LYS A 155 22.20 -18.56 11.75
N LYS A 156 22.32 -17.76 10.68
CA LYS A 156 22.16 -16.31 10.77
C LYS A 156 20.74 -15.91 11.19
N CYS A 157 19.70 -16.59 10.69
CA CYS A 157 18.33 -16.39 11.17
C CYS A 157 18.24 -16.69 12.66
N PHE A 158 18.76 -17.81 13.17
CA PHE A 158 18.81 -18.09 14.61
C PHE A 158 19.51 -16.96 15.41
N ALA A 159 20.61 -16.42 14.89
CA ALA A 159 21.30 -15.29 15.52
C ALA A 159 20.44 -14.01 15.50
N SER A 160 19.58 -13.83 14.50
CA SER A 160 18.73 -12.63 14.37
C SER A 160 17.70 -12.46 15.50
N LEU A 161 17.44 -13.51 16.30
CA LEU A 161 16.65 -13.40 17.53
C LEU A 161 17.32 -12.46 18.55
N TYR A 162 18.64 -12.30 18.47
CA TYR A 162 19.47 -11.45 19.34
C TYR A 162 19.98 -10.19 18.62
N THR A 163 19.27 -9.69 17.60
CA THR A 163 19.48 -8.32 17.14
C THR A 163 19.17 -7.33 18.26
N ASN A 164 19.79 -6.15 18.22
CA ASN A 164 19.57 -5.12 19.24
C ASN A 164 18.07 -4.76 19.32
N ARG A 165 17.40 -4.72 18.17
CA ARG A 165 15.96 -4.45 18.05
C ARG A 165 15.12 -5.56 18.69
N ALA A 166 15.38 -6.83 18.37
CA ALA A 166 14.64 -7.96 18.93
C ALA A 166 14.87 -8.13 20.45
N ILE A 167 16.05 -7.79 20.97
CA ILE A 167 16.30 -7.79 22.43
C ILE A 167 15.49 -6.67 23.09
N LYS A 168 15.63 -5.42 22.63
CA LYS A 168 14.92 -4.27 23.20
C LYS A 168 13.41 -4.46 23.17
N TYR A 169 12.89 -4.97 22.05
CA TYR A 169 11.46 -5.22 21.90
C TYR A 169 10.93 -6.19 22.96
N ARG A 170 11.65 -7.29 23.21
CA ARG A 170 11.26 -8.29 24.21
C ARG A 170 11.24 -7.69 25.62
N GLU A 171 12.23 -6.87 25.96
CA GLU A 171 12.27 -6.14 27.23
C GLU A 171 11.11 -5.13 27.35
N ASP A 172 10.83 -4.34 26.30
CA ASP A 172 9.72 -3.38 26.27
C ASP A 172 8.35 -4.05 26.47
N LYS A 173 8.19 -5.30 26.01
CA LYS A 173 6.96 -6.10 26.15
C LYS A 173 6.96 -7.03 27.37
N GLY A 174 8.05 -7.06 28.15
CA GLY A 174 8.17 -7.92 29.33
C GLY A 174 8.31 -9.41 29.04
N PHE A 175 8.72 -9.81 27.83
CA PHE A 175 8.99 -11.21 27.51
C PHE A 175 10.31 -11.67 28.07
N GLN A 176 10.33 -12.87 28.67
CA GLN A 176 11.57 -13.51 29.07
C GLN A 176 12.35 -13.97 27.85
N HIS A 177 13.65 -13.64 27.80
CA HIS A 177 14.50 -13.99 26.66
C HIS A 177 14.66 -15.50 26.42
N HIS A 178 14.45 -16.32 27.46
CA HIS A 178 14.57 -17.78 27.40
C HIS A 178 13.26 -18.50 27.04
N ASP A 179 12.14 -17.79 26.90
CA ASP A 179 10.84 -18.39 26.56
C ASP A 179 10.52 -18.33 25.06
N ILE A 180 11.33 -17.60 24.28
CA ILE A 180 11.06 -17.35 22.87
C ILE A 180 12.01 -18.17 22.02
N ALA A 181 11.42 -18.96 21.12
CA ALA A 181 12.13 -19.70 20.09
C ALA A 181 11.99 -19.02 18.74
N LEU A 182 12.91 -19.35 17.84
CA LEU A 182 12.84 -18.93 16.44
C LEU A 182 12.75 -20.15 15.52
N SER A 183 11.74 -20.15 14.67
CA SER A 183 11.65 -21.02 13.51
C SER A 183 12.24 -20.34 12.28
N VAL A 184 12.74 -21.12 11.34
CA VAL A 184 13.27 -20.62 10.07
C VAL A 184 12.51 -21.27 8.93
N GLY A 185 11.78 -20.46 8.16
CA GLY A 185 11.12 -20.85 6.92
C GLY A 185 12.09 -20.81 5.75
N VAL A 186 12.18 -21.91 5.02
CA VAL A 186 12.95 -22.05 3.78
C VAL A 186 11.96 -22.25 2.64
N GLN A 187 11.84 -21.25 1.77
CA GLN A 187 10.83 -21.21 0.71
C GLN A 187 11.50 -21.05 -0.65
N LEU A 188 10.97 -21.69 -1.69
CA LEU A 188 11.44 -21.49 -3.07
C LEU A 188 11.36 -20.01 -3.48
N MET A 189 12.44 -19.49 -4.06
CA MET A 189 12.46 -18.11 -4.56
C MET A 189 11.62 -17.99 -5.83
N VAL A 190 10.70 -17.03 -5.81
CA VAL A 190 10.05 -16.51 -7.01
C VAL A 190 11.02 -15.53 -7.69
N ARG A 191 11.23 -15.65 -9.00
CA ARG A 191 12.14 -14.81 -9.80
C ARG A 191 11.58 -13.42 -10.09
N ALA A 192 11.08 -12.74 -9.06
CA ALA A 192 10.59 -11.37 -9.14
C ALA A 192 11.71 -10.38 -9.49
N ASP A 193 12.98 -10.72 -9.27
CA ASP A 193 14.15 -9.96 -9.78
C ASP A 193 14.10 -9.73 -11.30
N LYS A 194 13.44 -10.64 -12.04
CA LYS A 194 13.22 -10.55 -13.48
C LYS A 194 11.79 -10.19 -13.87
N GLY A 195 10.90 -10.07 -12.88
CA GLY A 195 9.48 -9.78 -13.04
C GLY A 195 9.09 -8.58 -12.20
N CYS A 196 8.07 -8.77 -11.37
CA CYS A 196 7.55 -7.75 -10.48
C CYS A 196 7.07 -8.38 -9.17
N SER A 197 6.83 -7.55 -8.19
CA SER A 197 6.26 -7.96 -6.90
C SER A 197 5.51 -6.82 -6.27
N GLY A 198 4.80 -7.12 -5.20
CA GLY A 198 3.87 -6.18 -4.62
C GLY A 198 3.32 -6.59 -3.28
N VAL A 199 2.48 -5.69 -2.77
CA VAL A 199 1.70 -5.89 -1.55
C VAL A 199 0.22 -5.68 -1.87
N GLY A 200 -0.65 -6.19 -1.03
CA GLY A 200 -2.09 -6.11 -1.20
C GLY A 200 -2.81 -6.05 0.14
N PHE A 201 -3.77 -5.15 0.27
CA PHE A 201 -4.65 -5.04 1.42
C PHE A 201 -6.06 -5.43 1.00
N THR A 202 -6.72 -6.31 1.74
CA THR A 202 -8.11 -6.68 1.46
C THR A 202 -9.11 -5.65 1.97
N ILE A 203 -8.64 -4.49 2.40
CA ILE A 203 -9.42 -3.34 2.84
C ILE A 203 -8.75 -2.08 2.30
N GLU A 204 -9.49 -0.98 2.12
CA GLU A 204 -8.84 0.30 1.81
C GLU A 204 -8.14 0.82 3.09
N PRO A 205 -6.80 0.90 3.13
CA PRO A 205 -6.06 1.01 4.38
C PRO A 205 -6.10 2.40 5.02
N GLU A 206 -6.62 3.43 4.34
CA GLU A 206 -6.72 4.78 4.93
C GLU A 206 -8.06 4.97 5.65
N SER A 207 -9.13 4.56 5.00
CA SER A 207 -10.50 4.76 5.45
C SER A 207 -11.07 3.55 6.17
N GLY A 208 -10.53 2.36 5.95
CA GLY A 208 -11.09 1.10 6.44
C GLY A 208 -12.27 0.61 5.58
N PHE A 209 -12.37 1.03 4.32
CA PHE A 209 -13.49 0.62 3.47
C PHE A 209 -13.35 -0.84 3.03
N GLU A 210 -14.22 -1.70 3.56
CA GLU A 210 -14.11 -3.15 3.48
C GLU A 210 -14.41 -3.74 2.09
N ASN A 211 -15.12 -3.02 1.21
CA ASN A 211 -15.53 -3.61 -0.08
C ASN A 211 -14.49 -3.44 -1.20
N VAL A 212 -13.26 -3.02 -0.87
CA VAL A 212 -12.18 -2.81 -1.84
C VAL A 212 -10.91 -3.51 -1.41
N ILE A 213 -10.24 -4.12 -2.38
CA ILE A 213 -8.88 -4.64 -2.26
C ILE A 213 -7.95 -3.63 -2.94
N LEU A 214 -6.92 -3.17 -2.23
CA LEU A 214 -5.84 -2.36 -2.80
C LEU A 214 -4.66 -3.26 -3.12
N LEU A 215 -4.26 -3.34 -4.39
CA LEU A 215 -3.05 -4.01 -4.82
C LEU A 215 -2.02 -2.98 -5.25
N SER A 216 -0.79 -3.12 -4.79
CA SER A 216 0.32 -2.25 -5.19
C SER A 216 1.49 -3.06 -5.74
N GLY A 217 2.23 -2.54 -6.73
CA GLY A 217 3.33 -3.29 -7.34
C GLY A 217 4.49 -2.45 -7.89
N VAL A 218 5.68 -3.05 -7.93
CA VAL A 218 6.93 -2.50 -8.49
C VAL A 218 7.65 -3.55 -9.33
N TRP A 219 8.58 -3.10 -10.16
CA TRP A 219 9.53 -3.97 -10.84
C TRP A 219 10.56 -4.55 -9.85
N GLY A 220 10.94 -5.81 -10.04
CA GLY A 220 11.94 -6.44 -9.19
C GLY A 220 11.36 -7.02 -7.89
N LEU A 221 12.24 -7.18 -6.89
CA LEU A 221 11.90 -7.68 -5.55
C LEU A 221 11.13 -6.64 -4.72
N GLY A 222 10.25 -7.12 -3.83
CA GLY A 222 9.22 -6.31 -3.16
C GLY A 222 9.74 -5.39 -2.05
N GLU A 223 10.99 -5.59 -1.65
CA GLU A 223 11.66 -4.84 -0.58
C GLU A 223 11.60 -3.32 -0.80
N ASN A 224 11.67 -2.84 -2.06
CA ASN A 224 11.56 -1.40 -2.37
C ASN A 224 10.20 -0.80 -2.00
N ILE A 225 9.11 -1.58 -2.08
CA ILE A 225 7.78 -1.14 -1.65
C ILE A 225 7.74 -1.09 -0.13
N VAL A 226 8.15 -2.19 0.51
CA VAL A 226 8.16 -2.31 1.97
C VAL A 226 8.98 -1.19 2.58
N GLN A 227 10.17 -0.88 2.05
CA GLN A 227 11.02 0.22 2.53
C GLN A 227 10.56 1.62 2.11
N GLY A 228 9.55 1.74 1.24
CA GLY A 228 9.08 3.04 0.74
C GLY A 228 10.11 3.81 -0.09
N VAL A 229 10.99 3.11 -0.79
CA VAL A 229 12.03 3.79 -1.59
C VAL A 229 11.46 4.23 -2.95
N VAL A 230 10.38 3.59 -3.40
CA VAL A 230 9.80 3.75 -4.74
C VAL A 230 8.28 3.96 -4.64
N ASN A 231 7.72 4.77 -5.54
CA ASN A 231 6.26 4.91 -5.67
C ASN A 231 5.71 3.77 -6.55
N PRO A 232 4.88 2.85 -5.99
CA PRO A 232 4.35 1.70 -6.73
C PRO A 232 3.18 2.10 -7.63
N ASP A 233 2.84 1.21 -8.57
CA ASP A 233 1.51 1.22 -9.17
C ASP A 233 0.47 0.84 -8.11
N GLU A 234 -0.75 1.38 -8.20
CA GLU A 234 -1.87 1.02 -7.34
C GLU A 234 -3.10 0.63 -8.17
N PHE A 235 -3.77 -0.43 -7.76
CA PHE A 235 -5.00 -0.96 -8.37
C PHE A 235 -6.05 -1.17 -7.28
N TYR A 236 -7.23 -0.57 -7.46
CA TYR A 236 -8.35 -0.73 -6.54
C TYR A 236 -9.36 -1.69 -7.17
N VAL A 237 -9.60 -2.80 -6.51
CA VAL A 237 -10.46 -3.91 -6.96
C VAL A 237 -11.70 -3.97 -6.07
N PHE A 238 -12.88 -3.81 -6.65
CA PHE A 238 -14.14 -3.81 -5.93
C PHE A 238 -14.66 -5.24 -5.75
N LYS A 239 -14.76 -5.69 -4.49
CA LYS A 239 -15.10 -7.09 -4.16
C LYS A 239 -16.47 -7.53 -4.69
N PRO A 240 -17.55 -6.72 -4.60
CA PRO A 240 -18.86 -7.17 -5.06
C PRO A 240 -18.90 -7.49 -6.57
N THR A 241 -18.22 -6.71 -7.42
CA THR A 241 -18.20 -6.97 -8.86
C THR A 241 -17.19 -8.04 -9.24
N LEU A 242 -16.12 -8.20 -8.46
CA LEU A 242 -15.19 -9.33 -8.55
C LEU A 242 -15.93 -10.67 -8.35
N GLN A 243 -16.76 -10.77 -7.31
CA GLN A 243 -17.58 -11.95 -7.02
C GLN A 243 -18.62 -12.25 -8.11
N LEU A 244 -19.07 -11.23 -8.84
CA LEU A 244 -19.98 -11.37 -9.98
C LEU A 244 -19.26 -11.80 -11.27
N GLY A 245 -17.93 -11.97 -11.25
CA GLY A 245 -17.12 -12.26 -12.44
C GLY A 245 -17.15 -11.13 -13.48
N LYS A 246 -17.39 -9.89 -13.03
CA LYS A 246 -17.37 -8.67 -13.86
C LYS A 246 -16.03 -7.95 -13.71
N ASN A 247 -15.79 -6.91 -14.49
CA ASN A 247 -14.57 -6.13 -14.37
C ASN A 247 -14.56 -5.39 -13.01
N PRO A 248 -13.67 -5.74 -12.08
CA PRO A 248 -13.72 -5.19 -10.72
C PRO A 248 -12.77 -4.01 -10.52
N ILE A 249 -11.97 -3.66 -11.52
CA ILE A 249 -10.94 -2.62 -11.38
C ILE A 249 -11.62 -1.25 -11.47
N ILE A 250 -11.78 -0.59 -10.33
CA ILE A 250 -12.44 0.73 -10.24
C ILE A 250 -11.46 1.89 -10.37
N GLN A 251 -10.17 1.67 -10.12
CA GLN A 251 -9.13 2.70 -10.25
C GLN A 251 -7.75 2.08 -10.49
N LYS A 252 -6.94 2.73 -11.36
CA LYS A 252 -5.53 2.42 -11.63
C LYS A 252 -4.68 3.68 -11.52
N LYS A 253 -3.63 3.65 -10.69
CA LYS A 253 -2.66 4.74 -10.54
C LYS A 253 -1.26 4.24 -10.93
N LEU A 254 -0.62 4.92 -11.85
CA LEU A 254 0.73 4.59 -12.30
C LEU A 254 1.75 5.23 -11.33
N GLY A 255 2.63 4.42 -10.76
CA GLY A 255 3.75 4.87 -9.94
C GLY A 255 4.97 5.25 -10.78
N ASP A 256 5.87 6.05 -10.23
CA ASP A 256 7.12 6.44 -10.93
C ASP A 256 8.08 5.25 -11.12
N LYS A 257 8.01 4.25 -10.22
CA LYS A 257 8.78 3.01 -10.27
C LYS A 257 10.27 3.23 -10.57
N LYS A 258 10.89 4.30 -10.05
CA LYS A 258 12.23 4.76 -10.47
C LYS A 258 13.36 3.75 -10.27
N LEU A 259 13.24 2.86 -9.27
CA LEU A 259 14.24 1.84 -8.97
C LEU A 259 13.65 0.43 -9.05
N THR A 260 14.46 -0.50 -9.52
CA THR A 260 14.16 -1.93 -9.57
C THR A 260 15.18 -2.68 -8.70
N MET A 261 14.72 -3.47 -7.73
CA MET A 261 15.62 -4.30 -6.94
C MET A 261 15.82 -5.66 -7.60
N ILE A 262 17.08 -6.02 -7.84
CA ILE A 262 17.49 -7.28 -8.47
C ILE A 262 18.47 -8.03 -7.57
N TYR A 263 18.83 -9.27 -7.95
CA TYR A 263 19.91 -9.98 -7.28
C TYR A 263 21.25 -9.29 -7.46
N GLY A 264 22.03 -9.26 -6.37
CA GLY A 264 23.40 -8.79 -6.35
C GLY A 264 24.34 -9.78 -7.03
N GLU A 265 25.48 -9.28 -7.48
CA GLU A 265 26.56 -10.12 -7.99
C GLU A 265 27.27 -10.79 -6.80
N MET A 266 27.60 -12.08 -6.90
CA MET A 266 28.13 -12.89 -5.79
C MET A 266 29.38 -12.28 -5.14
N GLU A 267 30.17 -11.53 -5.91
CA GLU A 267 31.43 -10.90 -5.46
C GLU A 267 31.22 -9.67 -4.56
N SER A 268 30.02 -9.07 -4.57
CA SER A 268 29.74 -7.80 -3.88
C SER A 268 29.42 -7.95 -2.39
N GLY A 269 29.26 -9.18 -1.89
CA GLY A 269 28.86 -9.47 -0.50
C GLY A 269 27.40 -9.12 -0.17
N ASN A 270 26.67 -8.42 -1.06
CA ASN A 270 25.26 -8.08 -0.90
C ASN A 270 24.39 -8.96 -1.81
N PRO A 271 23.36 -9.64 -1.27
CA PRO A 271 22.54 -10.57 -2.04
C PRO A 271 21.60 -9.88 -3.04
N THR A 272 21.35 -8.58 -2.87
CA THR A 272 20.49 -7.76 -3.73
C THR A 272 21.14 -6.41 -4.03
N ARG A 273 20.70 -5.76 -5.11
CA ARG A 273 21.08 -4.38 -5.46
C ARG A 273 19.94 -3.66 -6.17
N ASN A 274 19.93 -2.33 -6.07
CA ASN A 274 19.02 -1.47 -6.84
C ASN A 274 19.68 -1.03 -8.16
N ILE A 275 18.87 -0.98 -9.21
CA ILE A 275 19.21 -0.39 -10.50
C ILE A 275 18.12 0.62 -10.90
N ASP A 276 18.49 1.59 -11.74
CA ASP A 276 17.51 2.50 -12.33
C ASP A 276 16.57 1.74 -13.26
N THR A 277 15.27 1.95 -13.08
CA THR A 277 14.25 1.38 -13.96
C THR A 277 14.27 2.12 -15.30
N PRO A 278 14.33 1.42 -16.45
CA PRO A 278 14.23 2.07 -17.76
C PRO A 278 12.96 2.90 -17.91
N LEU A 279 13.03 4.09 -18.53
CA LEU A 279 11.89 5.01 -18.68
C LEU A 279 10.65 4.32 -19.30
N ALA A 280 10.84 3.48 -20.31
CA ALA A 280 9.75 2.72 -20.93
C ALA A 280 9.00 1.81 -19.93
N LYS A 281 9.70 1.24 -18.94
CA LYS A 281 9.10 0.44 -17.86
C LYS A 281 8.44 1.30 -16.78
N GLN A 282 8.95 2.51 -16.52
CA GLN A 282 8.32 3.44 -15.58
C GLN A 282 6.93 3.86 -16.09
N GLN A 283 6.78 4.01 -17.41
CA GLN A 283 5.54 4.39 -18.09
C GLN A 283 4.53 3.24 -18.27
N GLN A 284 4.84 2.04 -17.78
CA GLN A 284 3.99 0.85 -17.90
C GLN A 284 3.52 0.37 -16.52
N PHE A 285 2.32 -0.21 -16.47
CA PHE A 285 1.86 -0.94 -15.30
C PHE A 285 2.64 -2.25 -15.14
N VAL A 286 3.00 -2.61 -13.90
CA VAL A 286 3.80 -3.81 -13.61
C VAL A 286 3.07 -5.12 -13.85
N ILE A 287 1.74 -5.09 -13.84
CA ILE A 287 0.85 -6.23 -14.07
C ILE A 287 -0.31 -5.81 -14.95
N SER A 288 -0.83 -6.77 -15.70
CA SER A 288 -2.01 -6.61 -16.58
C SER A 288 -3.32 -6.64 -15.79
N ASP A 289 -4.41 -6.17 -16.42
CA ASP A 289 -5.74 -6.17 -15.79
C ASP A 289 -6.19 -7.60 -15.42
N GLU A 290 -5.87 -8.62 -16.23
CA GLU A 290 -6.17 -10.03 -15.93
C GLU A 290 -5.44 -10.51 -14.67
N GLU A 291 -4.18 -10.08 -14.50
CA GLU A 291 -3.36 -10.40 -13.33
C GLU A 291 -3.87 -9.67 -12.07
N VAL A 292 -4.32 -8.42 -12.21
CA VAL A 292 -5.00 -7.67 -11.13
C VAL A 292 -6.24 -8.41 -10.67
N VAL A 293 -7.10 -8.88 -11.59
CA VAL A 293 -8.30 -9.66 -11.25
C VAL A 293 -7.95 -10.99 -10.60
N LYS A 294 -6.92 -11.68 -11.09
CA LYS A 294 -6.45 -12.94 -10.50
C LYS A 294 -5.94 -12.75 -9.07
N LEU A 295 -5.09 -11.75 -8.83
CA LEU A 295 -4.62 -11.39 -7.50
C LEU A 295 -5.77 -10.93 -6.59
N GLY A 296 -6.73 -10.18 -7.12
CA GLY A 296 -7.95 -9.79 -6.41
C GLY A 296 -8.75 -11.00 -5.92
N ASN A 297 -8.94 -12.02 -6.77
CA ASN A 297 -9.60 -13.26 -6.38
C ASN A 297 -8.83 -14.02 -5.29
N TRP A 298 -7.49 -14.10 -5.40
CA TRP A 298 -6.67 -14.74 -4.37
C TRP A 298 -6.74 -13.99 -3.04
N ALA A 299 -6.66 -12.66 -3.08
CA ALA A 299 -6.76 -11.82 -1.90
C ALA A 299 -8.14 -11.96 -1.22
N PHE A 300 -9.21 -12.01 -2.01
CA PHE A 300 -10.56 -12.29 -1.51
C PHE A 300 -10.67 -13.67 -0.85
N LEU A 301 -10.14 -14.73 -1.48
CA LEU A 301 -10.15 -16.09 -0.93
C LEU A 301 -9.34 -16.21 0.37
N ILE A 302 -8.24 -15.48 0.48
CA ILE A 302 -7.43 -15.43 1.70
C ILE A 302 -8.24 -14.75 2.81
N GLU A 303 -8.83 -13.58 2.56
CA GLU A 303 -9.69 -12.90 3.54
C GLU A 303 -10.87 -13.77 3.98
N GLU A 304 -11.55 -14.45 3.05
CA GLU A 304 -12.66 -15.36 3.36
C GLU A 304 -12.21 -16.51 4.26
N HIS A 305 -11.01 -17.06 4.04
CA HIS A 305 -10.46 -18.14 4.84
C HIS A 305 -10.10 -17.71 6.26
N TYR A 306 -9.53 -16.51 6.44
CA TYR A 306 -9.13 -16.00 7.74
C TYR A 306 -10.21 -15.19 8.47
N GLU A 307 -11.34 -14.91 7.81
CA GLU A 307 -12.50 -14.13 8.30
C GLU A 307 -12.12 -12.75 8.86
N LYS A 308 -11.08 -12.13 8.29
CA LYS A 308 -10.57 -10.82 8.70
C LYS A 308 -9.84 -10.14 7.54
N ALA A 309 -9.69 -8.82 7.62
CA ALA A 309 -8.89 -8.08 6.66
C ALA A 309 -7.43 -8.54 6.69
N MET A 310 -6.79 -8.63 5.53
CA MET A 310 -5.46 -9.21 5.35
C MET A 310 -4.52 -8.26 4.63
N ASP A 311 -3.26 -8.27 5.05
CA ASP A 311 -2.08 -7.73 4.38
C ASP A 311 -1.32 -8.89 3.73
N ILE A 312 -1.13 -8.82 2.41
CA ILE A 312 -0.66 -9.91 1.56
C ILE A 312 0.53 -9.43 0.74
N GLU A 313 1.58 -10.24 0.67
CA GLU A 313 2.70 -10.02 -0.24
C GLU A 313 2.60 -10.97 -1.43
N TRP A 314 2.83 -10.46 -2.64
CA TRP A 314 2.76 -11.23 -3.87
C TRP A 314 3.97 -10.98 -4.78
N ALA A 315 4.26 -11.95 -5.65
CA ALA A 315 5.35 -11.89 -6.60
C ALA A 315 4.97 -12.54 -7.93
N LYS A 316 5.44 -11.98 -9.04
CA LYS A 316 5.37 -12.57 -10.37
C LYS A 316 6.76 -13.08 -10.77
N ASP A 317 6.85 -14.35 -11.08
CA ASP A 317 8.09 -14.95 -11.57
C ASP A 317 8.41 -14.46 -12.98
N GLY A 318 9.56 -13.81 -13.18
CA GLY A 318 9.95 -13.29 -14.50
C GLY A 318 10.42 -14.37 -15.50
N VAL A 319 10.50 -15.64 -15.09
CA VAL A 319 10.87 -16.78 -15.94
C VAL A 319 9.63 -17.57 -16.33
N THR A 320 8.78 -17.92 -15.37
CA THR A 320 7.54 -18.69 -15.64
C THR A 320 6.34 -17.81 -15.96
N ASN A 321 6.40 -16.50 -15.67
CA ASN A 321 5.29 -15.55 -15.71
C ASN A 321 4.12 -15.92 -14.77
N GLU A 322 4.33 -16.80 -13.80
CA GLU A 322 3.32 -17.18 -12.83
C GLU A 322 3.32 -16.23 -11.63
N LEU A 323 2.13 -15.98 -11.09
CA LEU A 323 1.92 -15.23 -9.85
C LEU A 323 1.99 -16.17 -8.65
N PHE A 324 2.42 -15.63 -7.52
CA PHE A 324 2.53 -16.31 -6.23
C PHE A 324 2.16 -15.38 -5.08
N ILE A 325 1.52 -15.93 -4.06
CA ILE A 325 1.40 -15.31 -2.73
C ILE A 325 2.58 -15.78 -1.90
N ILE A 326 3.39 -14.84 -1.43
CA ILE A 326 4.64 -15.12 -0.70
C ILE A 326 4.51 -14.91 0.81
N GLN A 327 3.48 -14.18 1.26
CA GLN A 327 3.15 -13.99 2.67
C GLN A 327 1.71 -13.49 2.80
N ALA A 328 1.05 -13.79 3.93
CA ALA A 328 -0.20 -13.16 4.32
C ALA A 328 -0.29 -13.07 5.86
N ARG A 329 -0.83 -11.95 6.35
CA ARG A 329 -1.05 -11.71 7.77
C ARG A 329 -2.29 -10.83 7.99
N PRO A 330 -2.88 -10.83 9.19
CA PRO A 330 -4.00 -9.94 9.50
C PRO A 330 -3.62 -8.46 9.39
N GLU A 331 -4.53 -7.64 8.88
CA GLU A 331 -4.51 -6.18 8.98
C GLU A 331 -5.07 -5.77 10.36
N THR A 332 -4.36 -4.94 11.11
CA THR A 332 -4.67 -4.68 12.54
C THR A 332 -5.06 -3.24 12.84
N VAL A 333 -4.86 -2.29 11.91
CA VAL A 333 -5.13 -0.87 12.14
C VAL A 333 -6.63 -0.62 12.29
N HIS A 334 -7.44 -1.19 11.40
CA HIS A 334 -8.90 -0.93 11.41
C HIS A 334 -9.68 -1.89 12.30
N TYR A 335 -9.01 -2.86 12.93
CA TYR A 335 -9.64 -3.87 13.80
C TYR A 335 -10.02 -3.32 15.19
N ALA A 336 -9.33 -2.28 15.67
CA ALA A 336 -9.47 -1.77 17.04
C ALA A 336 -10.39 -0.54 17.21
N GLY A 337 -10.92 0.02 16.12
CA GLY A 337 -11.73 1.25 16.15
C GLY A 337 -13.21 1.01 16.44
N ASN A 338 -13.81 1.81 17.31
CA ASN A 338 -15.27 1.86 17.45
C ASN A 338 -15.86 2.53 16.19
N LYS A 339 -16.38 1.72 15.25
CA LYS A 339 -16.97 2.16 13.96
C LYS A 339 -18.05 3.24 14.07
N ASN A 340 -18.57 3.49 15.28
CA ASN A 340 -19.58 4.50 15.54
C ASN A 340 -19.03 5.93 15.70
N PHE A 341 -17.72 6.13 15.77
CA PHE A 341 -17.13 7.46 15.94
C PHE A 341 -16.28 7.85 14.74
N ILE A 342 -16.59 8.98 14.12
CA ILE A 342 -15.78 9.61 13.07
C ILE A 342 -15.09 10.82 13.69
N VAL A 343 -13.76 10.83 13.68
CA VAL A 343 -12.97 11.99 14.09
C VAL A 343 -12.59 12.78 12.85
N GLU A 344 -13.11 14.01 12.73
CA GLU A 344 -12.81 14.94 11.66
C GLU A 344 -11.85 16.02 12.15
N TYR A 345 -10.82 16.29 11.35
CA TYR A 345 -9.88 17.39 11.56
C TYR A 345 -10.13 18.44 10.48
N MET A 346 -10.33 19.69 10.87
CA MET A 346 -10.59 20.78 9.93
C MET A 346 -9.61 21.92 10.16
N LEU A 347 -8.79 22.19 9.15
CA LEU A 347 -7.92 23.36 9.13
C LEU A 347 -8.78 24.61 8.94
N LEU A 348 -8.64 25.61 9.83
CA LEU A 348 -9.48 26.81 9.79
C LEU A 348 -8.96 27.88 8.83
N GLU A 349 -7.67 27.85 8.51
CA GLU A 349 -7.02 28.79 7.60
C GLU A 349 -5.91 28.10 6.81
N LYS A 350 -5.63 28.60 5.60
CA LYS A 350 -4.51 28.10 4.79
C LYS A 350 -3.28 28.97 5.03
N GLY A 351 -2.17 28.34 5.39
CA GLY A 351 -0.87 28.99 5.52
C GLY A 351 -0.03 28.92 4.24
N LYS A 352 1.22 29.38 4.33
CA LYS A 352 2.20 29.23 3.24
C LYS A 352 2.61 27.77 3.11
N LEU A 353 2.33 27.16 1.95
CA LEU A 353 2.73 25.78 1.64
C LEU A 353 4.26 25.66 1.58
N VAL A 354 4.78 24.60 2.18
CA VAL A 354 6.23 24.28 2.24
C VAL A 354 6.51 22.99 1.49
N ALA A 355 5.74 21.95 1.72
CA ALA A 355 5.84 20.66 1.05
C ALA A 355 4.46 20.01 0.93
N GLU A 356 4.33 19.08 -0.01
CA GLU A 356 3.14 18.25 -0.19
C GLU A 356 3.56 16.83 -0.60
N GLY A 357 2.73 15.85 -0.32
CA GLY A 357 3.00 14.44 -0.62
C GLY A 357 1.76 13.57 -0.40
N ASN A 358 1.93 12.26 -0.31
CA ASN A 358 0.84 11.33 -0.02
C ASN A 358 0.47 11.42 1.46
N ALA A 359 -0.78 11.76 1.76
CA ALA A 359 -1.30 11.75 3.12
C ALA A 359 -1.51 10.30 3.61
N VAL A 360 -1.13 10.06 4.87
CA VAL A 360 -1.37 8.82 5.61
C VAL A 360 -2.16 9.15 6.86
N GLY A 361 -3.35 8.56 6.99
CA GLY A 361 -4.35 8.95 7.99
C GLY A 361 -5.03 10.30 7.67
N SER A 362 -5.77 10.84 8.63
CA SER A 362 -6.62 12.04 8.45
C SER A 362 -6.32 13.18 9.44
N LYS A 363 -5.34 13.01 10.33
CA LYS A 363 -5.09 13.97 11.42
C LYS A 363 -4.36 15.22 10.94
N ILE A 364 -4.49 16.29 11.73
CA ILE A 364 -3.65 17.48 11.63
C ILE A 364 -2.77 17.54 12.88
N MET A 365 -1.47 17.81 12.69
CA MET A 365 -0.51 18.00 13.76
C MET A 365 0.22 19.33 13.59
N VAL A 366 0.42 20.05 14.70
CA VAL A 366 1.32 21.20 14.75
C VAL A 366 2.50 20.82 15.61
N GLY A 367 3.71 20.98 15.09
CA GLY A 367 4.91 20.59 15.80
C GLY A 367 6.18 21.24 15.28
N ASN A 368 7.29 20.98 15.97
CA ASN A 368 8.61 21.41 15.58
C ASN A 368 9.22 20.40 14.61
N ALA A 369 9.64 20.87 13.43
CA ALA A 369 10.35 20.05 12.46
C ALA A 369 11.70 19.59 13.01
N ARG A 370 11.96 18.28 12.96
CA ARG A 370 13.24 17.65 13.29
C ARG A 370 13.77 16.96 12.05
N LEU A 371 14.66 17.62 11.33
CA LEU A 371 15.43 17.11 10.21
C LEU A 371 16.47 16.12 10.74
N LEU A 372 16.29 14.86 10.38
CA LEU A 372 17.14 13.77 10.82
C LEU A 372 17.64 13.01 9.59
N GLU A 373 18.95 12.86 9.46
CA GLU A 373 19.55 12.02 8.40
C GLU A 373 19.56 10.55 8.82
N SER A 374 19.73 10.30 10.12
CA SER A 374 19.73 8.96 10.70
C SER A 374 19.04 8.90 12.06
N PRO A 375 18.63 7.71 12.53
CA PRO A 375 18.12 7.52 13.88
C PRO A 375 19.08 7.96 14.99
N LYS A 376 20.39 8.04 14.72
CA LYS A 376 21.41 8.41 15.71
C LYS A 376 21.39 9.90 16.04
N ASP A 377 20.82 10.70 15.15
CA ASP A 377 20.75 12.17 15.29
C ASP A 377 19.55 12.59 16.15
N ALA A 378 18.71 11.63 16.53
CA ALA A 378 17.51 11.86 17.32
C ALA A 378 17.85 12.16 18.79
N VAL A 379 17.85 13.45 19.12
CA VAL A 379 18.01 13.96 20.49
C VAL A 379 16.76 14.76 20.88
N ASP A 380 16.27 14.58 22.10
CA ASP A 380 15.13 15.32 22.67
C ASP A 380 13.84 15.28 21.83
N LEU A 381 13.49 14.10 21.30
CA LEU A 381 12.19 13.90 20.66
C LEU A 381 11.07 13.88 21.70
N ASN A 382 9.92 14.46 21.32
CA ASN A 382 8.71 14.49 22.13
C ASN A 382 7.47 14.54 21.22
N PHE A 383 6.28 14.44 21.82
CA PHE A 383 5.03 14.38 21.05
C PHE A 383 4.73 15.64 20.22
N ASP A 384 5.42 16.76 20.44
CA ASP A 384 5.34 17.96 19.60
C ASP A 384 6.37 17.94 18.45
N SER A 385 7.17 16.89 18.32
CA SER A 385 8.20 16.75 17.28
C SER A 385 7.62 16.12 16.02
N ILE A 386 7.93 16.71 14.86
CA ILE A 386 7.61 16.16 13.54
C ILE A 386 8.92 15.78 12.86
N ILE A 387 9.16 14.48 12.66
CA ILE A 387 10.37 14.01 11.97
C ILE A 387 10.28 14.36 10.50
N VAL A 388 11.35 14.93 9.94
CA VAL A 388 11.53 15.19 8.51
C VAL A 388 12.78 14.47 8.06
N THR A 389 12.66 13.50 7.16
CA THR A 389 13.80 12.69 6.71
C THR A 389 13.66 12.26 5.24
N ASP A 390 14.70 11.66 4.66
CA ASP A 390 14.62 11.15 3.28
C ASP A 390 13.74 9.90 3.21
N ASN A 391 13.97 8.94 4.11
CA ASN A 391 13.21 7.71 4.26
C ASN A 391 13.19 7.24 5.72
N ILE A 392 12.19 6.43 6.07
CA ILE A 392 12.11 5.77 7.38
C ILE A 392 12.32 4.28 7.17
N THR A 393 13.34 3.74 7.83
CA THR A 393 13.65 2.31 7.90
C THR A 393 13.23 1.76 9.27
N PRO A 394 13.22 0.43 9.45
CA PRO A 394 12.80 -0.15 10.74
C PRO A 394 13.68 0.22 11.94
N ASP A 395 14.88 0.78 11.73
CA ASP A 395 15.75 1.29 12.80
C ASP A 395 15.16 2.54 13.50
N TRP A 396 14.20 3.22 12.86
CA TRP A 396 13.56 4.41 13.40
C TRP A 396 12.46 4.08 14.42
N ASP A 397 11.85 2.89 14.35
CA ASP A 397 10.65 2.52 15.09
C ASP A 397 10.69 2.81 16.61
N PRO A 398 11.82 2.64 17.34
CA PRO A 398 11.89 3.00 18.75
C PRO A 398 11.65 4.50 18.99
N LEU A 399 12.07 5.35 18.06
CA LEU A 399 11.94 6.81 18.10
C LEU A 399 10.53 7.24 17.69
N LEU A 400 9.90 6.52 16.77
CA LEU A 400 8.58 6.87 16.22
C LEU A 400 7.47 6.84 17.29
N LYS A 401 7.66 6.08 18.38
CA LYS A 401 6.75 6.07 19.53
C LYS A 401 6.71 7.37 20.34
N GLN A 402 7.66 8.27 20.11
CA GLN A 402 7.86 9.49 20.91
C GLN A 402 7.53 10.78 20.15
N ILE A 403 6.92 10.70 18.96
CA ILE A 403 6.72 11.85 18.07
C ILE A 403 5.24 12.11 17.76
N GLY A 404 4.96 13.29 17.20
CA GLY A 404 3.61 13.69 16.80
C GLY A 404 3.31 13.57 15.31
N GLY A 405 4.31 13.41 14.44
CA GLY A 405 4.10 13.28 13.00
C GLY A 405 5.35 13.00 12.19
N ILE A 406 5.16 12.56 10.93
CA ILE A 406 6.22 12.08 10.05
C ILE A 406 6.14 12.75 8.68
N ILE A 407 7.27 13.21 8.15
CA ILE A 407 7.40 13.72 6.77
C ILE A 407 8.60 13.04 6.12
N THR A 408 8.39 12.42 4.96
CA THR A 408 9.47 11.77 4.20
C THR A 408 9.53 12.24 2.75
N ASN A 409 10.73 12.32 2.18
CA ASN A 409 10.89 12.61 0.75
C ASN A 409 10.42 11.46 -0.13
N LYS A 410 10.65 10.22 0.29
CA LYS A 410 10.32 9.00 -0.47
C LYS A 410 9.22 8.20 0.23
N GLY A 411 8.48 7.42 -0.56
CA GLY A 411 7.49 6.48 -0.04
C GLY A 411 6.09 6.66 -0.61
N GLY A 412 5.45 5.52 -0.89
CA GLY A 412 4.01 5.44 -1.16
C GLY A 412 3.21 5.14 0.10
N ARG A 413 1.89 5.04 -0.03
CA ARG A 413 0.96 4.74 1.07
C ARG A 413 1.17 3.36 1.67
N THR A 414 1.79 2.45 0.94
CA THR A 414 2.08 1.09 1.40
C THR A 414 3.50 0.93 1.91
N SER A 415 4.24 2.03 2.11
CA SER A 415 5.60 2.02 2.65
C SER A 415 5.63 1.72 4.15
N HIS A 416 6.78 1.28 4.67
CA HIS A 416 7.05 1.09 6.10
C HIS A 416 6.71 2.35 6.90
N ALA A 417 7.12 3.53 6.42
CA ALA A 417 6.79 4.81 7.03
C ALA A 417 5.26 5.00 7.20
N ALA A 418 4.49 4.66 6.16
CA ALA A 418 3.04 4.78 6.18
C ALA A 418 2.38 3.71 7.07
N ILE A 419 2.86 2.46 7.03
CA ILE A 419 2.37 1.36 7.87
C ILE A 419 2.58 1.71 9.35
N VAL A 420 3.79 2.10 9.75
CA VAL A 420 4.10 2.44 11.15
C VAL A 420 3.36 3.69 11.60
N ALA A 421 3.21 4.71 10.74
CA ALA A 421 2.39 5.88 11.06
C ALA A 421 0.94 5.50 11.41
N ARG A 422 0.35 4.56 10.66
CA ARG A 422 -1.00 4.04 10.94
C ARG A 422 -1.06 3.25 12.25
N GLU A 423 -0.11 2.33 12.47
CA GLU A 423 -0.03 1.55 13.71
C GLU A 423 0.09 2.45 14.96
N LEU A 424 0.86 3.54 14.86
CA LEU A 424 1.06 4.51 15.94
C LEU A 424 -0.05 5.57 16.02
N GLY A 425 -0.91 5.65 15.01
CA GLY A 425 -1.97 6.66 14.92
C GLY A 425 -1.46 8.10 14.79
N VAL A 426 -0.26 8.32 14.24
CA VAL A 426 0.30 9.67 13.98
C VAL A 426 0.11 10.04 12.51
N PRO A 427 -0.18 11.31 12.17
CA PRO A 427 -0.29 11.72 10.77
C PRO A 427 1.08 11.69 10.08
N ALA A 428 1.10 11.23 8.83
CA ALA A 428 2.31 11.23 8.02
C ALA A 428 2.07 11.72 6.59
N ILE A 429 3.08 12.40 6.03
CA ILE A 429 3.12 12.78 4.62
C ILE A 429 4.36 12.14 3.99
N VAL A 430 4.14 11.19 3.08
CA VAL A 430 5.20 10.40 2.46
C VAL A 430 5.35 10.72 0.97
N GLY A 431 6.55 10.58 0.43
CA GLY A 431 6.79 10.85 -0.99
C GLY A 431 6.79 12.33 -1.36
N CYS A 432 7.22 13.23 -0.47
CA CYS A 432 7.26 14.69 -0.72
C CYS A 432 8.29 15.13 -1.78
N GLY A 433 9.24 14.26 -2.14
CA GLY A 433 10.35 14.52 -3.05
C GLY A 433 11.48 15.37 -2.45
N ASN A 434 11.18 16.53 -1.87
CA ASN A 434 12.18 17.50 -1.40
C ASN A 434 11.82 18.22 -0.09
N ALA A 435 11.04 17.57 0.78
CA ALA A 435 10.69 18.11 2.09
C ALA A 435 11.92 18.46 2.95
N THR A 436 12.95 17.61 2.96
CA THR A 436 14.20 17.86 3.73
C THR A 436 14.94 19.12 3.27
N ALA A 437 14.78 19.52 2.00
CA ALA A 437 15.39 20.75 1.48
C ALA A 437 14.52 21.99 1.70
N ARG A 438 13.21 21.83 1.89
CA ARG A 438 12.25 22.94 2.00
C ARG A 438 11.88 23.29 3.44
N ILE A 439 11.97 22.36 4.37
CA ILE A 439 11.64 22.52 5.78
C ILE A 439 12.93 22.79 6.55
N ALA A 440 12.92 23.78 7.45
CA ALA A 440 14.09 24.12 8.27
C ALA A 440 14.06 23.42 9.64
N GLU A 441 15.21 23.00 10.16
CA GLU A 441 15.35 22.42 11.50
C GLU A 441 14.77 23.34 12.58
N GLY A 442 14.01 22.76 13.51
CA GLY A 442 13.38 23.45 14.63
C GLY A 442 12.22 24.37 14.24
N SER A 443 11.87 24.48 12.96
CA SER A 443 10.76 25.35 12.54
C SER A 443 9.40 24.77 12.93
N VAL A 444 8.50 25.63 13.41
CA VAL A 444 7.11 25.23 13.67
C VAL A 444 6.38 25.06 12.34
N ILE A 445 5.80 23.89 12.13
CA ILE A 445 5.02 23.55 10.94
C ILE A 445 3.67 22.95 11.31
N THR A 446 2.72 23.07 10.40
CA THR A 446 1.43 22.37 10.47
C THR A 446 1.40 21.30 9.39
N LEU A 447 1.30 20.04 9.81
CA LEU A 447 1.17 18.86 8.97
C LEU A 447 -0.31 18.51 8.90
N SER A 448 -0.90 18.55 7.70
CA SER A 448 -2.32 18.31 7.47
C SER A 448 -2.53 17.11 6.54
N CYS A 449 -3.16 16.05 7.07
CA CYS A 449 -3.64 14.91 6.28
C CYS A 449 -5.16 14.91 6.10
N ALA A 450 -5.85 15.97 6.54
CA ALA A 450 -7.31 16.02 6.55
C ALA A 450 -7.94 16.42 5.20
N GLN A 451 -7.12 16.72 4.19
CA GLN A 451 -7.56 17.33 2.93
C GLN A 451 -7.67 16.31 1.79
N GLY A 452 -7.91 15.04 2.12
CA GLY A 452 -8.04 13.94 1.16
C GLY A 452 -6.77 13.13 1.04
N LYS A 453 -6.39 12.76 -0.19
CA LYS A 453 -5.27 11.84 -0.44
C LYS A 453 -3.91 12.54 -0.52
N THR A 454 -3.89 13.86 -0.72
CA THR A 454 -2.67 14.68 -0.65
C THR A 454 -2.55 15.30 0.74
N GLY A 455 -1.39 15.11 1.36
CA GLY A 455 -1.01 15.76 2.61
C GLY A 455 -0.28 17.07 2.32
N TYR A 456 -0.52 18.08 3.16
CA TYR A 456 0.09 19.39 3.03
C TYR A 456 0.88 19.77 4.28
N VAL A 457 2.08 20.33 4.08
CA VAL A 457 2.91 20.92 5.13
C VAL A 457 2.88 22.43 4.98
N TYR A 458 2.34 23.11 5.97
CA TYR A 458 2.28 24.57 6.02
C TYR A 458 3.30 25.13 7.01
N LYS A 459 3.83 26.32 6.69
CA LYS A 459 4.71 27.07 7.59
C LYS A 459 3.91 27.64 8.75
N GLY A 460 4.42 27.47 9.97
CA GLY A 460 3.85 28.03 11.19
C GLY A 460 2.77 27.16 11.83
N LYS A 461 2.24 27.65 12.94
CA LYS A 461 1.13 27.05 13.69
C LYS A 461 -0.19 27.57 13.13
N LEU A 462 -0.90 26.72 12.38
CA LEU A 462 -2.24 27.02 11.90
C LEU A 462 -3.28 26.44 12.85
N PRO A 463 -4.35 27.19 13.16
CA PRO A 463 -5.45 26.70 13.95
C PRO A 463 -6.25 25.64 13.17
N PHE A 464 -6.57 24.55 13.85
CA PHE A 464 -7.48 23.52 13.36
C PHE A 464 -8.47 23.14 14.45
N LYS A 465 -9.61 22.57 14.05
CA LYS A 465 -10.60 21.98 14.96
C LYS A 465 -10.58 20.47 14.81
N THR A 466 -10.77 19.79 15.93
CA THR A 466 -11.07 18.35 15.96
C THR A 466 -12.53 18.21 16.38
N GLN A 467 -13.30 17.46 15.62
CA GLN A 467 -14.68 17.13 15.93
C GLN A 467 -14.84 15.62 15.95
N GLU A 468 -15.32 15.10 17.07
CA GLU A 468 -15.72 13.70 17.19
C GLU A 468 -17.23 13.61 16.93
N ILE A 469 -17.60 12.80 15.95
CA ILE A 469 -18.97 12.62 15.49
C ILE A 469 -19.39 11.19 15.80
N ASP A 470 -20.31 11.02 16.75
CA ASP A 470 -20.97 9.74 17.00
C ASP A 470 -22.05 9.51 15.93
N VAL A 471 -21.73 8.71 14.93
CA VAL A 471 -22.66 8.34 13.85
C VAL A 471 -23.71 7.34 14.30
N GLY A 472 -23.46 6.57 15.36
CA GLY A 472 -24.40 5.58 15.88
C GLY A 472 -25.67 6.21 16.45
N ASN A 473 -25.57 7.45 16.93
CA ASN A 473 -26.69 8.20 17.50
C ASN A 473 -27.43 9.09 16.48
N ILE A 474 -26.99 9.16 15.23
CA ILE A 474 -27.64 9.96 14.19
C ILE A 474 -28.87 9.24 13.67
N LYS A 475 -30.05 9.86 13.86
CA LYS A 475 -31.30 9.38 13.26
C LYS A 475 -31.48 9.96 11.86
N MET A 476 -31.67 9.07 10.89
CA MET A 476 -31.99 9.47 9.52
C MET A 476 -33.38 10.15 9.46
N PRO A 477 -33.54 11.23 8.67
CA PRO A 477 -34.84 11.84 8.45
C PRO A 477 -35.80 10.92 7.67
N LYS A 478 -37.09 11.27 7.63
CA LYS A 478 -38.08 10.54 6.81
C LYS A 478 -37.79 10.65 5.31
N THR A 479 -37.24 11.79 4.88
CA THR A 479 -36.77 12.02 3.52
C THR A 479 -35.40 11.39 3.33
N GLU A 480 -35.10 10.84 2.16
CA GLU A 480 -33.77 10.34 1.85
C GLU A 480 -32.72 11.46 1.97
N ALA A 481 -31.70 11.25 2.80
CA ALA A 481 -30.55 12.14 2.90
C ALA A 481 -29.43 11.60 2.01
N LYS A 482 -29.30 12.16 0.80
CA LYS A 482 -28.23 11.82 -0.15
C LYS A 482 -27.14 12.87 -0.17
N LEU A 483 -25.91 12.45 -0.45
CA LEU A 483 -24.73 13.33 -0.48
C LEU A 483 -24.60 14.06 -1.82
N ILE A 484 -23.93 15.21 -1.77
CA ILE A 484 -23.42 15.92 -2.95
C ILE A 484 -21.90 15.74 -2.95
N LEU A 485 -21.37 15.06 -3.96
CA LEU A 485 -19.95 14.71 -4.06
C LEU A 485 -19.38 15.12 -5.41
N ALA A 486 -18.07 15.27 -5.45
CA ALA A 486 -17.32 15.59 -6.67
C ALA A 486 -15.95 14.91 -6.66
N ASP A 487 -15.33 14.81 -5.48
CA ASP A 487 -13.99 14.26 -5.28
C ASP A 487 -14.04 12.73 -5.02
N PRO A 488 -13.51 11.89 -5.93
CA PRO A 488 -13.42 10.45 -5.72
C PRO A 488 -12.49 10.06 -4.57
N GLU A 489 -11.51 10.90 -4.24
CA GLU A 489 -10.48 10.58 -3.25
C GLU A 489 -11.01 10.54 -1.82
N ARG A 490 -12.14 11.20 -1.55
CA ARG A 490 -12.83 11.21 -0.26
C ARG A 490 -14.01 10.25 -0.17
N ALA A 491 -14.36 9.58 -1.27
CA ALA A 491 -15.61 8.85 -1.39
C ALA A 491 -15.74 7.71 -0.37
N PHE A 492 -14.68 6.94 -0.15
CA PHE A 492 -14.65 5.85 0.84
C PHE A 492 -14.87 6.36 2.27
N GLN A 493 -14.14 7.39 2.68
CA GLN A 493 -14.30 7.99 4.02
C GLN A 493 -15.72 8.55 4.23
N LEU A 494 -16.26 9.24 3.23
CA LEU A 494 -17.59 9.85 3.32
C LEU A 494 -18.72 8.79 3.31
N SER A 495 -18.45 7.58 2.83
CA SER A 495 -19.42 6.48 2.81
C SER A 495 -19.84 6.01 4.20
N PHE A 496 -19.00 6.21 5.23
CA PHE A 496 -19.29 5.84 6.62
C PHE A 496 -20.32 6.72 7.30
N TYR A 497 -20.54 7.94 6.81
CA TYR A 497 -21.60 8.79 7.34
C TYR A 497 -22.98 8.20 7.01
N PRO A 498 -23.96 8.25 7.91
CA PRO A 498 -25.32 7.82 7.60
C PRO A 498 -25.88 8.55 6.36
N ASN A 499 -26.20 7.79 5.31
CA ASN A 499 -26.62 8.33 4.01
C ASN A 499 -27.52 7.35 3.24
N ASN A 500 -28.28 7.87 2.27
CA ASN A 500 -29.09 7.11 1.31
C ASN A 500 -28.47 7.07 -0.10
N GLY A 501 -27.15 7.24 -0.22
CA GLY A 501 -26.43 7.31 -1.48
C GLY A 501 -26.02 8.73 -1.87
N VAL A 502 -25.82 8.96 -3.17
CA VAL A 502 -25.35 10.24 -3.73
C VAL A 502 -26.42 10.80 -4.66
N GLY A 503 -26.97 11.96 -4.32
CA GLY A 503 -28.03 12.61 -5.07
C GLY A 503 -27.49 13.50 -6.17
N LEU A 504 -26.21 13.87 -6.08
CA LEU A 504 -25.51 14.64 -7.08
C LEU A 504 -24.00 14.35 -7.03
N LEU A 505 -23.51 13.59 -8.00
CA LEU A 505 -22.09 13.48 -8.33
C LEU A 505 -21.79 14.46 -9.45
N ARG A 506 -20.92 15.44 -9.17
CA ARG A 506 -20.42 16.43 -10.14
C ARG A 506 -19.15 15.93 -10.81
N MET A 507 -19.23 15.56 -12.09
CA MET A 507 -18.08 15.00 -12.81
C MET A 507 -17.03 16.03 -13.23
N GLU A 508 -17.34 17.32 -13.15
CA GLU A 508 -16.44 18.42 -13.51
C GLU A 508 -15.13 18.36 -12.72
N PHE A 509 -15.21 17.97 -11.44
CA PHE A 509 -14.01 17.80 -10.61
C PHE A 509 -13.10 16.67 -11.13
N ILE A 510 -13.70 15.55 -11.56
CA ILE A 510 -12.97 14.43 -12.17
C ILE A 510 -12.31 14.90 -13.46
N ILE A 511 -13.03 15.63 -14.31
CA ILE A 511 -12.48 16.16 -15.57
C ILE A 511 -11.33 17.12 -15.28
N THR A 512 -11.48 18.10 -14.38
CA THR A 512 -10.43 19.10 -14.11
C THR A 512 -9.18 18.49 -13.48
N HIS A 513 -9.33 17.54 -12.55
CA HIS A 513 -8.20 17.05 -11.74
C HIS A 513 -7.61 15.73 -12.22
N MET A 514 -8.43 14.83 -12.77
CA MET A 514 -7.98 13.52 -13.24
C MET A 514 -7.77 13.49 -14.76
N VAL A 515 -8.69 14.06 -15.55
CA VAL A 515 -8.59 14.05 -17.01
C VAL A 515 -7.69 15.17 -17.54
N LYS A 516 -7.88 16.41 -17.05
CA LYS A 516 -7.14 17.66 -17.35
C LYS A 516 -7.22 18.18 -18.78
N VAL A 517 -7.56 17.33 -19.76
CA VAL A 517 -7.59 17.65 -21.19
C VAL A 517 -9.03 17.88 -21.66
N HIS A 518 -9.21 18.86 -22.55
CA HIS A 518 -10.50 19.10 -23.19
C HIS A 518 -10.89 17.89 -24.07
N PRO A 519 -12.13 17.37 -23.98
CA PRO A 519 -12.53 16.17 -24.74
C PRO A 519 -12.34 16.34 -26.26
N MET A 520 -12.69 17.49 -26.82
CA MET A 520 -12.50 17.73 -28.26
C MET A 520 -11.03 17.83 -28.68
N ALA A 521 -10.12 18.18 -27.77
CA ALA A 521 -8.68 18.15 -28.02
C ALA A 521 -8.14 16.72 -28.16
N LEU A 522 -8.83 15.72 -27.58
CA LEU A 522 -8.53 14.31 -27.77
C LEU A 522 -9.22 13.74 -29.01
N VAL A 523 -10.39 14.28 -29.36
CA VAL A 523 -11.13 13.87 -30.56
C VAL A 523 -10.47 14.35 -31.84
N ALA A 524 -10.06 15.62 -31.84
CA ALA A 524 -9.52 16.33 -32.98
C ALA A 524 -8.10 16.83 -32.69
N TYR A 525 -7.28 15.93 -32.17
CA TYR A 525 -5.89 16.19 -31.78
C TYR A 525 -5.07 16.86 -32.90
N ASP A 526 -5.27 16.43 -34.15
CA ASP A 526 -4.54 16.95 -35.31
C ASP A 526 -4.90 18.40 -35.67
N MET A 527 -5.99 18.95 -35.13
CA MET A 527 -6.39 20.34 -35.34
C MET A 527 -5.70 21.31 -34.37
N ILE A 528 -4.99 20.81 -33.36
CA ILE A 528 -4.31 21.65 -32.37
C ILE A 528 -3.00 22.18 -32.96
N GLU A 529 -2.92 23.49 -33.15
CA GLU A 529 -1.74 24.14 -33.72
C GLU A 529 -0.59 24.24 -32.71
N ASP A 530 -0.90 24.58 -31.46
CA ASP A 530 0.08 24.77 -30.38
C ASP A 530 0.86 23.48 -30.07
N VAL A 531 2.15 23.48 -30.40
CA VAL A 531 3.06 22.35 -30.18
C VAL A 531 3.17 22.00 -28.70
N SER A 532 3.21 22.99 -27.80
CA SER A 532 3.35 22.78 -26.37
C SER A 532 2.11 22.12 -25.75
N VAL A 533 0.93 22.38 -26.31
CA VAL A 533 -0.32 21.71 -25.92
C VAL A 533 -0.30 20.26 -26.41
N ARG A 534 0.13 20.03 -27.66
CA ARG A 534 0.25 18.68 -28.23
C ARG A 534 1.19 17.78 -27.44
N GLU A 535 2.36 18.29 -27.04
CA GLU A 535 3.33 17.56 -26.21
C GLU A 535 2.75 17.16 -24.85
N LYS A 536 2.02 18.07 -24.18
CA LYS A 536 1.35 17.75 -22.89
C LYS A 536 0.28 16.68 -23.04
N ILE A 537 -0.50 16.73 -24.13
CA ILE A 537 -1.51 15.70 -24.41
C ILE A 537 -0.84 14.35 -24.67
N GLU A 538 0.25 14.32 -25.44
CA GLU A 538 1.01 13.09 -25.68
C GLU A 538 1.57 12.50 -24.38
N GLU A 539 2.14 13.32 -23.51
CA GLU A 539 2.64 12.87 -22.21
C GLU A 539 1.54 12.21 -21.36
N LEU A 540 0.36 12.83 -21.29
CA LEU A 540 -0.77 12.31 -20.52
C LEU A 540 -1.40 11.05 -21.14
N THR A 541 -1.32 10.92 -22.47
CA THR A 541 -1.97 9.84 -23.23
C THR A 541 -1.01 8.75 -23.69
N ILE A 542 0.26 8.80 -23.29
CA ILE A 542 1.32 7.89 -23.77
C ILE A 542 1.00 6.40 -23.60
N ALA A 543 0.25 6.05 -22.55
CA ALA A 543 -0.15 4.68 -22.25
C ALA A 543 -1.41 4.22 -23.01
N TYR A 544 -1.99 5.07 -23.85
CA TYR A 544 -3.25 4.81 -24.56
C TYR A 544 -3.01 4.75 -26.07
N PRO A 545 -3.41 3.66 -26.75
CA PRO A 545 -3.31 3.58 -28.21
C PRO A 545 -4.08 4.72 -28.89
N GLU A 546 -5.31 4.96 -28.42
CA GLU A 546 -6.17 6.04 -28.88
C GLU A 546 -6.29 7.10 -27.78
N LYS A 547 -6.06 8.37 -28.14
CA LYS A 547 -6.14 9.50 -27.19
C LYS A 547 -7.52 9.64 -26.54
N LYS A 548 -8.58 9.24 -27.24
CA LYS A 548 -9.97 9.25 -26.74
C LYS A 548 -10.17 8.27 -25.58
N ASP A 549 -9.47 7.14 -25.59
CA ASP A 549 -9.60 6.11 -24.55
C ASP A 549 -9.10 6.60 -23.19
N TYR A 550 -8.13 7.52 -23.18
CA TYR A 550 -7.67 8.18 -21.97
C TYR A 550 -8.81 8.92 -21.25
N PHE A 551 -9.64 9.67 -21.99
CA PHE A 551 -10.79 10.38 -21.41
C PHE A 551 -11.79 9.39 -20.81
N ILE A 552 -12.15 8.37 -21.59
CA ILE A 552 -13.13 7.35 -21.20
C ILE A 552 -12.64 6.63 -19.95
N ASP A 553 -11.38 6.20 -19.93
CA ASP A 553 -10.81 5.45 -18.81
C ASP A 553 -10.72 6.31 -17.54
N LYS A 554 -10.11 7.51 -17.61
CA LYS A 554 -9.96 8.37 -16.43
C LYS A 554 -11.29 8.84 -15.85
N LEU A 555 -12.24 9.22 -16.71
CA LEU A 555 -13.58 9.61 -16.26
C LEU A 555 -14.32 8.42 -15.63
N SER A 556 -14.27 7.24 -16.27
CA SER A 556 -14.90 6.03 -15.76
C SER A 556 -14.36 5.63 -14.38
N GLN A 557 -13.05 5.70 -14.16
CA GLN A 557 -12.43 5.37 -12.87
C GLN A 557 -12.89 6.33 -11.75
N GLY A 558 -12.97 7.63 -12.04
CA GLY A 558 -13.45 8.61 -11.05
C GLY A 558 -14.91 8.37 -10.66
N ILE A 559 -15.78 8.10 -11.65
CA ILE A 559 -17.20 7.80 -11.42
C ILE A 559 -17.35 6.45 -10.69
N ALA A 560 -16.63 5.42 -11.13
CA ALA A 560 -16.68 4.08 -10.56
C ALA A 560 -16.25 4.06 -9.09
N THR A 561 -15.19 4.80 -8.74
CA THR A 561 -14.74 4.94 -7.35
C THR A 561 -15.87 5.47 -6.44
N ILE A 562 -16.59 6.51 -6.88
CA ILE A 562 -17.72 7.06 -6.10
C ILE A 562 -18.90 6.07 -6.10
N ALA A 563 -19.27 5.50 -7.25
CA ALA A 563 -20.37 4.54 -7.34
C ALA A 563 -20.14 3.29 -6.45
N ALA A 564 -18.91 2.77 -6.43
CA ALA A 564 -18.49 1.65 -5.60
C ALA A 564 -18.54 1.99 -4.09
N SER A 565 -18.12 3.20 -3.71
CA SER A 565 -18.11 3.66 -2.31
C SER A 565 -19.50 3.62 -1.65
N PHE A 566 -20.56 3.83 -2.44
CA PHE A 566 -21.93 3.86 -1.93
C PHE A 566 -22.75 2.63 -2.33
N TYR A 567 -22.17 1.67 -3.04
CA TYR A 567 -22.88 0.49 -3.52
C TYR A 567 -23.48 -0.32 -2.36
N PRO A 568 -24.73 -0.83 -2.47
CA PRO A 568 -25.63 -0.77 -3.63
C PRO A 568 -26.57 0.46 -3.65
N LYS A 569 -26.34 1.47 -2.80
CA LYS A 569 -27.18 2.69 -2.76
C LYS A 569 -27.02 3.48 -4.04
N GLU A 570 -28.08 4.20 -4.41
CA GLU A 570 -28.13 4.97 -5.66
C GLU A 570 -27.07 6.08 -5.69
N VAL A 571 -26.43 6.22 -6.85
CA VAL A 571 -25.49 7.31 -7.14
C VAL A 571 -25.93 7.98 -8.43
N ILE A 572 -26.31 9.26 -8.36
CA ILE A 572 -26.75 10.04 -9.52
C ILE A 572 -25.57 10.88 -10.03
N VAL A 573 -24.99 10.49 -11.16
CA VAL A 573 -24.01 11.32 -11.87
C VAL A 573 -24.72 12.35 -12.73
N ARG A 574 -24.36 13.61 -12.54
CA ARG A 574 -24.75 14.68 -13.46
C ARG A 574 -23.72 14.74 -14.58
N LEU A 575 -24.19 14.74 -15.82
CA LEU A 575 -23.35 15.01 -16.99
C LEU A 575 -22.68 16.38 -16.87
N SER A 576 -21.62 16.61 -17.64
CA SER A 576 -20.82 17.82 -17.53
C SER A 576 -21.65 19.09 -17.75
N ASP A 577 -21.66 19.98 -16.77
CA ASP A 577 -22.33 21.28 -16.83
C ASP A 577 -21.32 22.42 -16.80
N PHE A 578 -20.14 22.20 -17.39
CA PHE A 578 -19.14 23.23 -17.56
C PHE A 578 -19.65 24.35 -18.46
N LYS A 579 -19.21 25.57 -18.15
CA LYS A 579 -19.31 26.72 -19.04
C LYS A 579 -18.17 26.70 -20.05
N THR A 580 -18.35 27.42 -21.15
CA THR A 580 -17.32 27.61 -22.20
C THR A 580 -15.98 28.07 -21.63
N ASN A 581 -15.99 29.07 -20.75
CA ASN A 581 -14.77 29.58 -20.10
C ASN A 581 -14.09 28.58 -19.14
N GLU A 582 -14.83 27.61 -18.58
CA GLU A 582 -14.27 26.56 -17.72
C GLU A 582 -13.62 25.47 -18.58
N TYR A 583 -14.27 25.07 -19.68
CA TYR A 583 -13.69 24.15 -20.67
C TYR A 583 -12.44 24.75 -21.34
N ALA A 584 -12.44 26.05 -21.62
CA ALA A 584 -11.30 26.74 -22.24
C ALA A 584 -10.02 26.68 -21.37
N ASN A 585 -10.17 26.51 -20.05
CA ASN A 585 -9.04 26.37 -19.12
C ASN A 585 -8.44 24.96 -19.09
N LEU A 586 -9.09 23.97 -19.69
CA LEU A 586 -8.51 22.64 -19.86
C LEU A 586 -7.40 22.67 -20.92
N ILE A 587 -6.51 21.68 -20.88
CA ILE A 587 -5.44 21.55 -21.87
C ILE A 587 -6.08 21.35 -23.26
N GLY A 588 -5.74 22.24 -24.20
CA GLY A 588 -6.31 22.26 -25.55
C GLY A 588 -7.75 22.77 -25.63
N GLY A 589 -8.28 23.41 -24.58
CA GLY A 589 -9.67 23.89 -24.58
C GLY A 589 -9.91 25.15 -25.39
N THR A 590 -8.95 26.09 -25.45
CA THR A 590 -9.10 27.39 -26.11
C THR A 590 -9.47 27.30 -27.58
N ASP A 591 -9.03 26.26 -28.28
CA ASP A 591 -9.24 26.09 -29.72
C ASP A 591 -10.67 25.64 -30.06
N PHE A 592 -11.39 25.11 -29.08
CA PHE A 592 -12.72 24.52 -29.26
C PHE A 592 -13.84 25.32 -28.58
N GLU A 593 -13.49 26.35 -27.81
CA GLU A 593 -14.44 27.06 -26.96
C GLU A 593 -14.69 28.50 -27.45
N PRO A 594 -15.93 28.83 -27.84
CA PRO A 594 -16.25 30.19 -28.27
C PRO A 594 -16.21 31.17 -27.09
N GLN A 595 -15.88 32.43 -27.40
CA GLN A 595 -16.00 33.52 -26.43
C GLN A 595 -17.47 33.89 -26.25
N GLU A 596 -17.92 33.96 -25.00
CA GLU A 596 -19.28 34.33 -24.64
C GLU A 596 -19.27 35.48 -23.64
N GLU A 597 -20.09 36.50 -23.91
CA GLU A 597 -20.30 37.61 -22.96
C GLU A 597 -20.89 37.14 -21.63
N ASN A 598 -21.76 36.11 -21.66
CA ASN A 598 -22.42 35.58 -20.46
C ASN A 598 -22.42 34.03 -20.44
N PRO A 599 -21.30 33.39 -20.03
CA PRO A 599 -21.17 31.93 -20.02
C PRO A 599 -22.20 31.20 -19.13
N MET A 600 -22.80 31.89 -18.15
CA MET A 600 -23.84 31.32 -17.29
C MET A 600 -25.12 30.91 -18.05
N LEU A 601 -25.44 31.61 -19.14
CA LEU A 601 -26.62 31.38 -19.98
C LEU A 601 -26.25 30.81 -21.36
N GLY A 602 -24.95 30.56 -21.58
CA GLY A 602 -24.33 30.25 -22.86
C GLY A 602 -24.35 28.77 -23.24
N PHE A 603 -23.33 28.34 -23.96
CA PHE A 603 -23.18 27.01 -24.55
C PHE A 603 -22.78 25.94 -23.51
N ARG A 604 -23.78 25.41 -22.78
CA ARG A 604 -23.62 24.43 -21.68
C ARG A 604 -24.83 23.50 -21.52
N GLY A 605 -24.62 22.42 -20.75
CA GLY A 605 -25.63 21.41 -20.43
C GLY A 605 -26.27 20.78 -21.67
N ALA A 606 -27.58 20.48 -21.62
CA ALA A 606 -28.28 19.77 -22.70
C ALA A 606 -28.00 20.32 -24.11
N SER A 607 -28.08 21.65 -24.28
CA SER A 607 -27.85 22.32 -25.57
C SER A 607 -26.45 22.11 -26.18
N ARG A 608 -25.46 21.78 -25.34
CA ARG A 608 -24.09 21.45 -25.79
C ARG A 608 -23.99 20.01 -26.30
N TYR A 609 -24.69 19.07 -25.69
CA TYR A 609 -24.48 17.64 -25.91
C TYR A 609 -24.81 17.16 -27.33
N TYR A 610 -25.87 17.69 -27.93
CA TYR A 610 -26.28 17.33 -29.30
C TYR A 610 -25.71 18.27 -30.37
N SER A 611 -24.98 19.31 -29.98
CA SER A 611 -24.41 20.29 -30.92
C SER A 611 -23.28 19.67 -31.75
N ASP A 612 -23.20 20.02 -33.04
CA ASP A 612 -22.11 19.56 -33.92
C ASP A 612 -20.71 19.98 -33.42
N LEU A 613 -20.62 21.03 -32.59
CA LEU A 613 -19.37 21.48 -31.99
C LEU A 613 -18.84 20.53 -30.90
N TYR A 614 -19.69 19.71 -30.28
CA TYR A 614 -19.33 18.96 -29.07
C TYR A 614 -19.89 17.53 -28.98
N LYS A 615 -20.78 17.11 -29.88
CA LYS A 615 -21.42 15.76 -29.83
C LYS A 615 -20.41 14.61 -29.69
N ASP A 616 -19.24 14.73 -30.28
CA ASP A 616 -18.18 13.71 -30.15
C ASP A 616 -17.54 13.71 -28.76
N GLY A 617 -17.41 14.88 -28.12
CA GLY A 617 -16.99 15.00 -26.72
C GLY A 617 -18.03 14.41 -25.77
N PHE A 618 -19.32 14.68 -26.01
CA PHE A 618 -20.42 14.08 -25.26
C PHE A 618 -20.46 12.55 -25.41
N ALA A 619 -20.15 12.03 -26.60
CA ALA A 619 -20.04 10.59 -26.82
C ALA A 619 -18.97 9.95 -25.92
N LEU A 620 -17.85 10.63 -25.64
CA LEU A 620 -16.83 10.13 -24.70
C LEU A 620 -17.37 10.01 -23.27
N GLU A 621 -18.15 11.00 -22.80
CA GLU A 621 -18.81 10.93 -21.48
C GLU A 621 -19.80 9.77 -21.40
N CYS A 622 -20.60 9.57 -22.45
CA CYS A 622 -21.54 8.46 -22.54
C CYS A 622 -20.82 7.10 -22.51
N LEU A 623 -19.71 6.97 -23.24
CA LEU A 623 -18.89 5.76 -23.23
C LEU A 623 -18.27 5.48 -21.86
N ALA A 624 -17.82 6.52 -21.14
CA ALA A 624 -17.32 6.38 -19.77
C ALA A 624 -18.43 5.85 -18.82
N ILE A 625 -19.63 6.45 -18.87
CA ILE A 625 -20.77 6.00 -18.06
C ILE A 625 -21.20 4.57 -18.44
N LYS A 626 -21.23 4.26 -19.73
CA LYS A 626 -21.53 2.92 -20.24
C LYS A 626 -20.54 1.89 -19.70
N LYS A 627 -19.23 2.19 -19.73
CA LYS A 627 -18.18 1.35 -19.15
C LYS A 627 -18.43 1.09 -17.66
N VAL A 628 -18.76 2.12 -16.87
CA VAL A 628 -19.05 1.94 -15.44
C VAL A 628 -20.26 1.02 -15.19
N ARG A 629 -21.33 1.17 -15.97
CA ARG A 629 -22.58 0.42 -15.76
C ARG A 629 -22.53 -1.00 -16.33
N GLU A 630 -21.96 -1.18 -17.51
CA GLU A 630 -22.04 -2.42 -18.28
C GLU A 630 -20.80 -3.31 -18.09
N ASP A 631 -19.60 -2.74 -18.11
CA ASP A 631 -18.34 -3.48 -17.95
C ASP A 631 -18.04 -3.68 -16.45
N MET A 632 -18.00 -2.58 -15.68
CA MET A 632 -17.74 -2.64 -14.23
C MET A 632 -18.96 -3.06 -13.40
N ALA A 633 -20.13 -3.21 -14.04
CA ALA A 633 -21.38 -3.66 -13.41
C ALA A 633 -21.88 -2.83 -12.21
N LEU A 634 -21.52 -1.55 -12.13
CA LEU A 634 -22.00 -0.62 -11.10
C LEU A 634 -23.39 -0.08 -11.47
N ASN A 635 -24.40 -0.94 -11.34
CA ASN A 635 -25.79 -0.69 -11.75
C ASN A 635 -26.55 0.34 -10.88
N ASN A 636 -25.97 0.72 -9.73
CA ASN A 636 -26.48 1.77 -8.85
C ASN A 636 -26.25 3.18 -9.41
N LEU A 637 -25.45 3.32 -10.47
CA LEU A 637 -25.23 4.58 -11.17
C LEU A 637 -26.45 4.98 -12.03
N LYS A 638 -26.94 6.21 -11.82
CA LYS A 638 -27.98 6.89 -12.62
C LYS A 638 -27.41 8.15 -13.26
N VAL A 639 -28.04 8.60 -14.34
CA VAL A 639 -27.59 9.79 -15.09
C VAL A 639 -28.61 10.92 -14.93
N MET A 640 -28.11 12.13 -14.66
CA MET A 640 -28.86 13.37 -14.62
C MET A 640 -28.37 14.30 -15.73
N VAL A 641 -29.30 14.77 -16.56
CA VAL A 641 -29.04 15.76 -17.62
C VAL A 641 -29.22 17.17 -17.04
N PRO A 642 -28.18 18.01 -16.99
CA PRO A 642 -28.29 19.39 -16.54
C PRO A 642 -28.79 20.34 -17.63
N PHE A 643 -29.29 21.50 -17.20
CA PHE A 643 -29.57 22.66 -18.07
C PHE A 643 -30.45 22.36 -19.30
N CYS A 644 -31.41 21.46 -19.15
CA CYS A 644 -32.43 21.18 -20.15
C CYS A 644 -33.47 22.32 -20.17
N ARG A 645 -33.45 23.15 -21.21
CA ARG A 645 -34.27 24.37 -21.32
C ARG A 645 -35.64 24.09 -21.91
N THR A 646 -35.73 23.08 -22.77
CA THR A 646 -36.96 22.68 -23.45
C THR A 646 -37.12 21.16 -23.43
N VAL A 647 -38.35 20.69 -23.61
CA VAL A 647 -38.64 19.25 -23.72
C VAL A 647 -37.96 18.64 -24.95
N GLU A 648 -37.85 19.42 -26.03
CA GLU A 648 -37.20 19.02 -27.27
C GLU A 648 -35.70 18.79 -27.09
N GLU A 649 -35.00 19.67 -26.37
CA GLU A 649 -33.59 19.45 -25.99
C GLU A 649 -33.43 18.13 -25.24
N GLY A 650 -34.32 17.86 -24.28
CA GLY A 650 -34.28 16.62 -23.51
C GLY A 650 -34.61 15.34 -24.29
N LYS A 651 -35.20 15.45 -25.48
CA LYS A 651 -35.39 14.31 -26.40
C LYS A 651 -34.20 14.11 -27.34
N GLN A 652 -33.41 15.16 -27.58
CA GLN A 652 -32.24 15.12 -28.46
C GLN A 652 -31.01 14.56 -27.74
N VAL A 653 -30.86 14.90 -26.46
CA VAL A 653 -29.90 14.26 -25.53
C VAL A 653 -30.36 12.83 -25.26
#